data_AF-A0A542QPJ7-F1
#
_entry.id   AF-A0A542QPJ7-F1
#
_cell.length_a   1.000
_cell.length_b   1.000
_cell.length_c   1.000
_cell.angle_alpha   90.00
_cell.angle_beta   90.00
_cell.angle_gamma   90.00
#
_symmetry.space_group_name_H-M   'P 1'
#
loop_
_entity.id
_entity.type
_entity.pdbx_description
1 polymer ?
#
loop_
_entity_poly.entity_id
_entity_poly.type
_entity_poly.pdbx_seq_one_letter_code
_entity_poly.pdbx_strand_id
1 'polypeptide(L)'
;MDFMGDRATLLETGRFVQRLTADVADAISSAEAADNVDGAGGGGSADSVETAGAEARHRRAAESGDTASMSVLGALMLRRGDLAGAEPYLRAATAEGDRAAANNLGVLLHQRGYADEAAGWWRIAAVAGSAAAAHALGRHFRERGDEPAAEYWLRQSAEQGHALGAYALADLLEHRSDVGAERWLRAAAEQGHREAAYRLARALERRAAEEARAGGDVGLVLGRTQDAVQVRTPHLRAGQSGAGGGDAVPAAVSGAPGAPAASGAGDGAGGPAAGARASGVLALEDGGDGGELSALDEAAQWYRQAAARGHRRAALHLGAILEKRGELKEAGRWYLTSAKDGEARAACALGFLLRDAGDEESAAVWWLRAAQDGDGNAANALGALHAARGEQQTAERWYRAAMDAGDVNGAYNLGLLCAAQDRTPQAEQWYRRAAYAGHREAANALAVLLLQAGDATGAEPWFSKAAEAGSVDAAFNLGILHAGRDDDPTALTWYERAAAAGHTEAALQVGIALLRDGDEQAAERHLRCAAGGGSAEAAFRLATVLDSRQPPPGPPALGEPMAEKSECEEWYERAAEQGHRRAQVRVGMLAAARGDTADAARWYREAAEAGSRNGAFNLGLLLAREGNEREAALWWARAARAGHGRAALRLALLAARRGELTEGQRWCARAVELGPAEVAERAARLRDVLHQELTA
;
A
#
# COMPACT_ATOMS: atom_id res chain seq x y z
N MET A 1 -30.53 -36.83 31.19
CA MET A 1 -31.60 -35.91 31.64
C MET A 1 -31.18 -34.50 31.29
N ASP A 2 -30.91 -34.20 30.02
CA ASP A 2 -31.80 -34.22 28.84
C ASP A 2 -32.39 -32.83 28.65
N PHE A 3 -31.75 -32.06 27.79
CA PHE A 3 -32.42 -31.14 26.89
C PHE A 3 -31.58 -31.09 25.59
N MET A 4 -31.65 -32.19 24.82
CA MET A 4 -31.33 -32.18 23.40
C MET A 4 -32.53 -31.54 22.68
N GLY A 5 -32.32 -30.36 22.12
CA GLY A 5 -33.27 -29.72 21.20
C GLY A 5 -33.29 -30.47 19.87
N ASP A 6 -34.50 -30.83 19.45
CA ASP A 6 -34.82 -31.72 18.35
C ASP A 6 -34.28 -31.27 16.98
N ARG A 7 -33.64 -32.20 16.26
CA ARG A 7 -33.13 -32.02 14.88
C ARG A 7 -34.26 -32.04 13.84
N ALA A 8 -35.49 -32.33 14.25
CA ALA A 8 -36.62 -32.57 13.37
C ALA A 8 -37.29 -31.30 12.81
N THR A 9 -37.10 -30.13 13.41
CA THR A 9 -37.77 -28.88 12.99
C THR A 9 -36.95 -27.99 12.05
N LEU A 10 -35.77 -28.44 11.60
CA LEU A 10 -34.90 -27.66 10.68
C LEU A 10 -35.01 -28.08 9.20
N LEU A 11 -35.78 -29.13 8.88
CA LEU A 11 -35.98 -29.60 7.50
C LEU A 11 -37.03 -28.80 6.70
N GLU A 12 -37.85 -27.96 7.34
CA GLU A 12 -38.97 -27.27 6.70
C GLU A 12 -38.64 -25.94 6.00
N THR A 13 -37.40 -25.43 6.07
CA THR A 13 -37.05 -24.11 5.47
C THR A 13 -36.32 -24.17 4.13
N GLY A 14 -36.22 -25.35 3.49
CA GLY A 14 -35.80 -25.46 2.07
C GLY A 14 -34.41 -24.92 1.73
N ARG A 15 -33.51 -24.73 2.71
CA ARG A 15 -32.23 -24.03 2.52
C ARG A 15 -31.00 -24.92 2.34
N PHE A 16 -31.15 -26.23 2.16
CA PHE A 16 -30.01 -27.16 2.04
C PHE A 16 -30.16 -28.26 0.97
N VAL A 17 -30.81 -27.97 -0.17
CA VAL A 17 -30.88 -28.93 -1.30
C VAL A 17 -29.71 -28.76 -2.30
N GLN A 18 -28.90 -27.71 -2.21
CA GLN A 18 -27.90 -27.40 -3.24
C GLN A 18 -26.46 -27.89 -3.01
N ARG A 19 -26.17 -28.67 -1.95
CA ARG A 19 -24.82 -29.22 -1.72
C ARG A 19 -24.62 -30.68 -2.10
N LEU A 20 -25.68 -31.49 -2.08
CA LEU A 20 -25.59 -32.91 -2.47
C LEU A 20 -25.50 -33.12 -3.98
N THR A 21 -25.93 -32.16 -4.80
CA THR A 21 -25.92 -32.29 -6.26
C THR A 21 -24.57 -31.98 -6.91
N ALA A 22 -23.72 -31.18 -6.25
CA ALA A 22 -22.39 -30.82 -6.76
C ALA A 22 -21.37 -31.95 -6.56
N ASP A 23 -21.37 -32.60 -5.40
CA ASP A 23 -20.46 -33.71 -5.07
C ASP A 23 -20.76 -34.99 -5.87
N VAL A 24 -21.98 -35.12 -6.40
CA VAL A 24 -22.42 -36.26 -7.23
C VAL A 24 -22.00 -36.08 -8.70
N ALA A 25 -21.86 -34.85 -9.18
CA ALA A 25 -21.40 -34.58 -10.54
C ALA A 25 -19.93 -34.98 -10.75
N ASP A 26 -19.07 -34.76 -9.75
CA ASP A 26 -17.64 -35.12 -9.81
C ASP A 26 -17.38 -36.64 -9.75
N ALA A 27 -18.23 -37.39 -9.04
CA ALA A 27 -18.14 -38.86 -9.00
C ALA A 27 -18.55 -39.51 -10.35
N ILE A 28 -19.43 -38.87 -11.11
CA ILE A 28 -19.91 -39.36 -12.42
C ILE A 28 -18.94 -38.99 -13.55
N SER A 29 -18.29 -37.81 -13.48
CA SER A 29 -17.32 -37.34 -14.47
C SER A 29 -16.08 -38.23 -14.61
N SER A 30 -15.66 -38.91 -13.53
CA SER A 30 -14.47 -39.79 -13.55
C SER A 30 -14.64 -41.10 -14.32
N ALA A 31 -15.87 -41.47 -14.72
CA ALA A 31 -16.13 -42.65 -15.55
C ALA A 31 -15.90 -42.41 -17.06
N GLU A 32 -15.68 -41.16 -17.49
CA GLU A 32 -15.57 -40.79 -18.91
C GLU A 32 -14.12 -40.73 -19.43
N ALA A 33 -13.10 -40.83 -18.56
CA ALA A 33 -11.70 -40.69 -18.99
C ALA A 33 -11.12 -41.91 -19.74
N ALA A 34 -11.89 -42.98 -19.94
CA ALA A 34 -11.40 -44.21 -20.60
C ALA A 34 -11.79 -44.33 -22.08
N ASP A 35 -12.67 -43.49 -22.62
CA ASP A 35 -13.01 -43.49 -24.05
C ASP A 35 -13.52 -42.11 -24.47
N ASN A 36 -12.64 -41.27 -25.01
CA ASN A 36 -12.95 -40.45 -26.20
C ASN A 36 -11.75 -39.60 -26.66
N VAL A 37 -11.35 -39.87 -27.90
CA VAL A 37 -10.63 -38.97 -28.79
C VAL A 37 -11.68 -38.12 -29.54
N ASP A 38 -11.37 -36.84 -29.72
CA ASP A 38 -12.03 -35.82 -30.55
C ASP A 38 -13.34 -35.14 -30.08
N GLY A 39 -13.20 -33.89 -29.61
CA GLY A 39 -13.54 -32.71 -30.43
C GLY A 39 -15.01 -32.27 -30.63
N ALA A 40 -15.33 -31.12 -30.00
CA ALA A 40 -16.19 -30.01 -30.47
C ALA A 40 -17.73 -30.05 -30.23
N GLY A 41 -18.14 -29.31 -29.20
CA GLY A 41 -19.05 -28.14 -29.26
C GLY A 41 -20.35 -28.16 -30.08
N GLY A 42 -21.48 -28.15 -29.37
CA GLY A 42 -22.70 -27.41 -29.73
C GLY A 42 -23.84 -28.22 -30.36
N GLY A 43 -24.82 -28.68 -29.57
CA GLY A 43 -25.97 -29.40 -30.11
C GLY A 43 -27.07 -29.84 -29.14
N GLY A 44 -27.58 -28.97 -28.25
CA GLY A 44 -28.52 -29.33 -27.18
C GLY A 44 -29.91 -29.88 -27.55
N SER A 45 -30.21 -30.13 -28.84
CA SER A 45 -31.43 -30.85 -29.25
C SER A 45 -31.16 -32.12 -30.05
N ALA A 46 -30.05 -32.20 -30.80
CA ALA A 46 -29.64 -33.40 -31.51
C ALA A 46 -29.12 -34.49 -30.56
N ASP A 47 -28.31 -34.10 -29.55
CA ASP A 47 -27.79 -35.01 -28.51
C ASP A 47 -28.90 -35.73 -27.74
N SER A 48 -30.02 -35.05 -27.47
CA SER A 48 -31.14 -35.61 -26.69
C SER A 48 -31.93 -36.70 -27.43
N VAL A 49 -31.96 -36.63 -28.76
CA VAL A 49 -32.65 -37.61 -29.62
C VAL A 49 -31.73 -38.79 -29.91
N GLU A 50 -30.43 -38.53 -30.07
CA GLU A 50 -29.41 -39.56 -30.31
C GLU A 50 -29.16 -40.41 -29.05
N THR A 51 -29.17 -39.79 -27.86
CA THR A 51 -29.11 -40.49 -26.56
C THR A 51 -30.37 -41.33 -26.28
N ALA A 52 -31.57 -40.86 -26.61
CA ALA A 52 -32.79 -41.65 -26.47
C ALA A 52 -32.82 -42.86 -27.43
N GLY A 53 -32.30 -42.70 -28.65
CA GLY A 53 -32.13 -43.77 -29.62
C GLY A 53 -31.07 -44.80 -29.22
N ALA A 54 -29.96 -44.37 -28.60
CA ALA A 54 -28.96 -45.25 -28.01
C ALA A 54 -29.50 -46.02 -26.81
N GLU A 55 -30.25 -45.35 -25.91
CA GLU A 55 -30.88 -45.97 -24.75
C GLU A 55 -31.90 -47.04 -25.16
N ALA A 56 -32.73 -46.79 -26.18
CA ALA A 56 -33.69 -47.77 -26.68
C ALA A 56 -33.00 -49.00 -27.30
N ARG A 57 -31.83 -48.82 -27.93
CA ARG A 57 -31.00 -49.93 -28.44
C ARG A 57 -30.40 -50.76 -27.31
N HIS A 58 -29.79 -50.10 -26.31
CA HIS A 58 -29.26 -50.78 -25.14
C HIS A 58 -30.36 -51.47 -24.33
N ARG A 59 -31.56 -50.90 -24.25
CA ARG A 59 -32.72 -51.53 -23.62
C ARG A 59 -33.11 -52.85 -24.29
N ARG A 60 -33.29 -52.86 -25.62
CA ARG A 60 -33.62 -54.09 -26.36
C ARG A 60 -32.50 -55.13 -26.26
N ALA A 61 -31.24 -54.71 -26.31
CA ALA A 61 -30.10 -55.60 -26.17
C ALA A 61 -29.99 -56.19 -24.75
N ALA A 62 -30.17 -55.36 -23.72
CA ALA A 62 -30.21 -55.78 -22.33
C ALA A 62 -31.38 -56.76 -22.06
N GLU A 63 -32.56 -56.49 -22.60
CA GLU A 63 -33.72 -57.40 -22.53
C GLU A 63 -33.45 -58.74 -23.24
N SER A 64 -32.57 -58.76 -24.25
CA SER A 64 -32.12 -59.97 -24.93
C SER A 64 -30.97 -60.71 -24.24
N GLY A 65 -30.50 -60.23 -23.08
CA GLY A 65 -29.44 -60.87 -22.29
C GLY A 65 -28.03 -60.32 -22.51
N ASP A 66 -27.86 -59.20 -23.24
CA ASP A 66 -26.54 -58.62 -23.47
C ASP A 66 -26.01 -57.90 -22.22
N THR A 67 -25.01 -58.50 -21.57
CA THR A 67 -24.38 -58.02 -20.33
C THR A 67 -23.83 -56.60 -20.45
N ALA A 68 -23.16 -56.28 -21.56
CA ALA A 68 -22.58 -54.95 -21.78
C ALA A 68 -23.67 -53.88 -21.88
N SER A 69 -24.77 -54.16 -22.59
CA SER A 69 -25.91 -53.25 -22.67
C SER A 69 -26.67 -53.11 -21.35
N MET A 70 -26.75 -54.17 -20.52
CA MET A 70 -27.29 -54.06 -19.17
C MET A 70 -26.47 -53.08 -18.31
N SER A 71 -25.15 -53.18 -18.37
CA SER A 71 -24.21 -52.30 -17.66
C SER A 71 -24.35 -50.84 -18.10
N VAL A 72 -24.34 -50.60 -19.42
CA VAL A 72 -24.50 -49.26 -20.00
C VAL A 72 -25.88 -48.67 -19.70
N LEU A 73 -26.96 -49.44 -19.81
CA LEU A 73 -28.31 -48.98 -19.52
C LEU A 73 -28.48 -48.67 -18.03
N GLY A 74 -27.96 -49.53 -17.16
CA GLY A 74 -27.96 -49.31 -15.71
C GLY A 74 -27.20 -48.03 -15.32
N ALA A 75 -26.05 -47.78 -15.94
CA ALA A 75 -25.29 -46.54 -15.74
C ALA A 75 -26.04 -45.29 -16.23
N LEU A 76 -26.72 -45.37 -17.39
CA LEU A 76 -27.56 -44.29 -17.91
C LEU A 76 -28.72 -43.96 -16.97
N MET A 77 -29.41 -44.98 -16.45
CA MET A 77 -30.50 -44.81 -15.50
C MET A 77 -30.01 -44.22 -14.17
N LEU A 78 -28.88 -44.70 -13.65
CA LEU A 78 -28.23 -44.18 -12.44
C LEU A 78 -27.90 -42.69 -12.58
N ARG A 79 -27.32 -42.27 -13.72
CA ARG A 79 -27.01 -40.85 -14.01
C ARG A 79 -28.26 -39.96 -14.01
N ARG A 80 -29.41 -40.49 -14.42
CA ARG A 80 -30.69 -39.78 -14.42
C ARG A 80 -31.38 -39.79 -13.05
N GLY A 81 -30.80 -40.46 -12.06
CA GLY A 81 -31.37 -40.62 -10.71
C GLY A 81 -32.44 -41.72 -10.60
N ASP A 82 -32.64 -42.54 -11.64
CA ASP A 82 -33.56 -43.68 -11.60
C ASP A 82 -32.88 -44.89 -10.94
N LEU A 83 -32.78 -44.85 -9.61
CA LEU A 83 -32.12 -45.89 -8.82
C LEU A 83 -32.90 -47.21 -8.83
N ALA A 84 -34.22 -47.15 -8.99
CA ALA A 84 -35.07 -48.34 -8.98
C ALA A 84 -35.00 -49.06 -10.33
N GLY A 85 -35.01 -48.31 -11.44
CA GLY A 85 -34.84 -48.86 -12.79
C GLY A 85 -33.43 -49.36 -13.05
N ALA A 86 -32.40 -48.68 -12.52
CA ALA A 86 -30.99 -49.05 -12.73
C ALA A 86 -30.58 -50.36 -12.02
N GLU A 87 -31.10 -50.61 -10.81
CA GLU A 87 -30.67 -51.74 -9.98
C GLU A 87 -30.79 -53.13 -10.65
N PRO A 88 -31.92 -53.54 -11.26
CA PRO A 88 -32.04 -54.86 -11.86
C PRO A 88 -31.02 -55.09 -12.98
N TYR A 89 -30.75 -54.08 -13.81
CA TYR A 89 -29.77 -54.17 -14.89
C TYR A 89 -28.34 -54.23 -14.36
N LEU A 90 -27.99 -53.42 -13.34
CA LEU A 90 -26.67 -53.46 -12.73
C LEU A 90 -26.42 -54.77 -11.98
N ARG A 91 -27.41 -55.27 -11.21
CA ARG A 91 -27.30 -56.58 -10.55
C ARG A 91 -27.15 -57.72 -11.56
N ALA A 92 -27.94 -57.74 -12.63
CA ALA A 92 -27.84 -58.75 -13.68
C ALA A 92 -26.46 -58.71 -14.37
N ALA A 93 -25.98 -57.53 -14.73
CA ALA A 93 -24.65 -57.37 -15.33
C ALA A 93 -23.53 -57.85 -14.39
N THR A 94 -23.60 -57.50 -13.10
CA THR A 94 -22.61 -57.98 -12.11
C THR A 94 -22.66 -59.49 -11.87
N ALA A 95 -23.84 -60.11 -11.95
CA ALA A 95 -23.99 -61.56 -11.79
C ALA A 95 -23.32 -62.34 -12.93
N GLU A 96 -23.33 -61.77 -14.14
CA GLU A 96 -22.61 -62.28 -15.32
C GLU A 96 -21.11 -61.90 -15.33
N GLY A 97 -20.62 -61.25 -14.25
CA GLY A 97 -19.20 -60.93 -14.06
C GLY A 97 -18.74 -59.61 -14.65
N ASP A 98 -19.66 -58.70 -15.05
CA ASP A 98 -19.29 -57.36 -15.50
C ASP A 98 -18.71 -56.52 -14.34
N ARG A 99 -17.43 -56.19 -14.48
CA ARG A 99 -16.64 -55.46 -13.48
C ARG A 99 -16.95 -53.96 -13.49
N ALA A 100 -17.33 -53.39 -14.63
CA ALA A 100 -17.73 -51.98 -14.73
C ALA A 100 -19.09 -51.77 -14.06
N ALA A 101 -20.00 -52.75 -14.19
CA ALA A 101 -21.29 -52.74 -13.50
C ALA A 101 -21.13 -52.76 -11.97
N ALA A 102 -20.09 -53.42 -11.44
CA ALA A 102 -19.87 -53.52 -9.99
C ALA A 102 -19.58 -52.17 -9.33
N ASN A 103 -18.82 -51.28 -9.98
CA ASN A 103 -18.61 -49.92 -9.47
C ASN A 103 -19.93 -49.13 -9.42
N ASN A 104 -20.70 -49.17 -10.50
CA ASN A 104 -21.96 -48.45 -10.62
C ASN A 104 -23.02 -49.00 -9.64
N LEU A 105 -23.05 -50.32 -9.42
CA LEU A 105 -23.90 -50.95 -8.41
C LEU A 105 -23.52 -50.49 -7.00
N GLY A 106 -22.23 -50.38 -6.70
CA GLY A 106 -21.75 -49.82 -5.43
C GLY A 106 -22.23 -48.38 -5.21
N VAL A 107 -22.12 -47.51 -6.23
CA VAL A 107 -22.63 -46.12 -6.18
C VAL A 107 -24.14 -46.09 -5.94
N LEU A 108 -24.90 -46.90 -6.68
CA LEU A 108 -26.36 -47.00 -6.54
C LEU A 108 -26.76 -47.43 -5.13
N LEU A 109 -26.15 -48.50 -4.61
CA LEU A 109 -26.47 -49.03 -3.29
C LEU A 109 -26.12 -48.05 -2.18
N HIS A 110 -25.00 -47.32 -2.31
CA HIS A 110 -24.64 -46.27 -1.37
C HIS A 110 -25.67 -45.13 -1.37
N GLN A 111 -26.13 -44.68 -2.55
CA GLN A 111 -27.20 -43.67 -2.66
C GLN A 111 -28.53 -44.14 -2.04
N ARG A 112 -28.77 -45.45 -2.02
CA ARG A 112 -29.95 -46.06 -1.37
C ARG A 112 -29.76 -46.34 0.12
N GLY A 113 -28.60 -46.03 0.69
CA GLY A 113 -28.29 -46.22 2.12
C GLY A 113 -27.73 -47.60 2.48
N TYR A 114 -27.46 -48.47 1.49
CA TYR A 114 -26.89 -49.80 1.70
C TYR A 114 -25.36 -49.76 1.64
N ALA A 115 -24.74 -49.04 2.58
CA ALA A 115 -23.30 -48.73 2.55
C ALA A 115 -22.40 -49.98 2.66
N ASP A 116 -22.79 -50.99 3.44
CA ASP A 116 -22.03 -52.24 3.59
C ASP A 116 -22.05 -53.09 2.32
N GLU A 117 -23.22 -53.20 1.67
CA GLU A 117 -23.35 -53.91 0.39
C GLU A 117 -22.58 -53.17 -0.70
N ALA A 118 -22.67 -51.84 -0.73
CA ALA A 118 -21.90 -50.99 -1.63
C ALA A 118 -20.39 -51.20 -1.51
N ALA A 119 -19.86 -51.26 -0.26
CA ALA A 119 -18.44 -51.52 -0.01
C ALA A 119 -17.98 -52.89 -0.53
N GLY A 120 -18.84 -53.91 -0.48
CA GLY A 120 -18.57 -55.21 -1.09
C GLY A 120 -18.37 -55.12 -2.60
N TRP A 121 -19.28 -54.43 -3.29
CA TRP A 121 -19.21 -54.24 -4.74
C TRP A 121 -18.05 -53.34 -5.18
N TRP A 122 -17.78 -52.25 -4.45
CA TRP A 122 -16.60 -51.43 -4.69
C TRP A 122 -15.30 -52.20 -4.47
N ARG A 123 -15.23 -53.13 -3.50
CA ARG A 123 -14.05 -53.99 -3.31
C ARG A 123 -13.82 -54.89 -4.53
N ILE A 124 -14.88 -55.52 -5.05
CA ILE A 124 -14.79 -56.35 -6.25
C ILE A 124 -14.28 -55.52 -7.44
N ALA A 125 -14.85 -54.34 -7.66
CA ALA A 125 -14.43 -53.44 -8.73
C ALA A 125 -13.00 -52.89 -8.54
N ALA A 126 -12.61 -52.55 -7.31
CA ALA A 126 -11.28 -52.02 -6.98
C ALA A 126 -10.19 -53.06 -7.18
N VAL A 127 -10.40 -54.31 -6.73
CA VAL A 127 -9.48 -55.43 -6.98
C VAL A 127 -9.35 -55.73 -8.48
N ALA A 128 -10.41 -55.47 -9.25
CA ALA A 128 -10.39 -55.57 -10.70
C ALA A 128 -9.70 -54.38 -11.41
N GLY A 129 -9.14 -53.42 -10.68
CA GLY A 129 -8.42 -52.27 -11.25
C GLY A 129 -9.28 -51.02 -11.48
N SER A 130 -10.45 -50.91 -10.84
CA SER A 130 -11.22 -49.66 -10.89
C SER A 130 -10.71 -48.66 -9.86
N ALA A 131 -9.99 -47.64 -10.33
CA ALA A 131 -9.48 -46.56 -9.48
C ALA A 131 -10.62 -45.76 -8.80
N ALA A 132 -11.75 -45.57 -9.48
CA ALA A 132 -12.94 -44.90 -8.94
C ALA A 132 -13.56 -45.70 -7.77
N ALA A 133 -13.67 -47.04 -7.92
CA ALA A 133 -14.15 -47.91 -6.86
C ALA A 133 -13.18 -47.94 -5.67
N ALA A 134 -11.87 -47.94 -5.93
CA ALA A 134 -10.86 -47.84 -4.88
C ALA A 134 -10.97 -46.52 -4.09
N HIS A 135 -11.22 -45.39 -4.77
CA HIS A 135 -11.49 -44.12 -4.11
C HIS A 135 -12.78 -44.16 -3.26
N ALA A 136 -13.88 -44.68 -3.81
CA ALA A 136 -15.15 -44.80 -3.10
C ALA A 136 -15.02 -45.68 -1.84
N LEU A 137 -14.31 -46.81 -1.95
CA LEU A 137 -14.02 -47.70 -0.85
C LEU A 137 -13.11 -47.05 0.21
N GLY A 138 -12.09 -46.29 -0.24
CA GLY A 138 -11.23 -45.52 0.65
C GLY A 138 -11.98 -44.48 1.47
N ARG A 139 -12.91 -43.73 0.84
CA ARG A 139 -13.80 -42.80 1.56
C ARG A 139 -14.70 -43.52 2.55
N HIS A 140 -15.29 -44.65 2.18
CA HIS A 140 -16.14 -45.45 3.07
C HIS A 140 -15.40 -45.89 4.35
N PHE A 141 -14.15 -46.35 4.22
CA PHE A 141 -13.34 -46.71 5.39
C PHE A 141 -12.96 -45.50 6.23
N ARG A 142 -12.63 -44.37 5.60
CA ARG A 142 -12.35 -43.10 6.29
C ARG A 142 -13.54 -42.62 7.10
N GLU A 143 -14.76 -42.68 6.56
CA GLU A 143 -16.00 -42.33 7.27
C GLU A 143 -16.25 -43.23 8.50
N ARG A 144 -15.77 -44.47 8.47
CA ARG A 144 -15.84 -45.42 9.58
C ARG A 144 -14.69 -45.30 10.58
N GLY A 145 -13.71 -44.42 10.33
CA GLY A 145 -12.52 -44.27 11.16
C GLY A 145 -11.46 -45.36 10.97
N ASP A 146 -11.58 -46.21 9.94
CA ASP A 146 -10.54 -47.19 9.58
C ASP A 146 -9.53 -46.53 8.62
N GLU A 147 -8.64 -45.72 9.20
CA GLU A 147 -7.61 -45.00 8.43
C GLU A 147 -6.63 -45.91 7.70
N PRO A 148 -6.12 -47.04 8.27
CA PRO A 148 -5.23 -47.93 7.53
C PRO A 148 -5.88 -48.52 6.27
N ALA A 149 -7.15 -48.96 6.36
CA ALA A 149 -7.86 -49.44 5.19
C ALA A 149 -8.15 -48.31 4.19
N ALA A 150 -8.50 -47.12 4.68
CA ALA A 150 -8.71 -45.94 3.84
C ALA A 150 -7.43 -45.59 3.06
N GLU A 151 -6.28 -45.51 3.72
CA GLU A 151 -4.99 -45.20 3.10
C GLU A 151 -4.63 -46.22 2.02
N TYR A 152 -4.82 -47.52 2.30
CA TYR A 152 -4.54 -48.59 1.33
C TYR A 152 -5.34 -48.38 0.04
N TRP A 153 -6.66 -48.22 0.13
CA TRP A 153 -7.51 -48.08 -1.05
C TRP A 153 -7.34 -46.73 -1.75
N LEU A 154 -7.12 -45.65 -1.01
CA LEU A 154 -6.82 -44.34 -1.58
C LEU A 154 -5.48 -44.33 -2.31
N ARG A 155 -4.45 -45.01 -1.79
CA ARG A 155 -3.16 -45.22 -2.47
C ARG A 155 -3.32 -46.00 -3.76
N GLN A 156 -4.08 -47.10 -3.75
CA GLN A 156 -4.36 -47.84 -4.98
C GLN A 156 -5.09 -47.00 -6.02
N SER A 157 -6.05 -46.16 -5.61
CA SER A 157 -6.73 -45.23 -6.50
C SER A 157 -5.76 -44.18 -7.08
N ALA A 158 -4.94 -43.59 -6.22
CA ALA A 158 -4.00 -42.53 -6.59
C ALA A 158 -2.88 -43.02 -7.54
N GLU A 159 -2.33 -44.21 -7.29
CA GLU A 159 -1.30 -44.85 -8.13
C GLU A 159 -1.81 -45.16 -9.55
N GLN A 160 -3.13 -45.32 -9.72
CA GLN A 160 -3.78 -45.49 -11.01
C GLN A 160 -4.10 -44.16 -11.72
N GLY A 161 -3.65 -43.03 -11.17
CA GLY A 161 -3.84 -41.69 -11.77
C GLY A 161 -5.19 -41.04 -11.48
N HIS A 162 -5.99 -41.57 -10.55
CA HIS A 162 -7.30 -40.99 -10.24
C HIS A 162 -7.18 -39.75 -9.35
N ALA A 163 -7.53 -38.58 -9.89
CA ALA A 163 -7.32 -37.27 -9.27
C ALA A 163 -7.96 -37.12 -7.88
N LEU A 164 -9.22 -37.54 -7.71
CA LEU A 164 -9.93 -37.49 -6.42
C LEU A 164 -9.32 -38.46 -5.40
N GLY A 165 -8.82 -39.61 -5.86
CA GLY A 165 -8.11 -40.60 -5.02
C GLY A 165 -6.80 -40.02 -4.50
N ALA A 166 -6.01 -39.40 -5.38
CA ALA A 166 -4.77 -38.71 -5.02
C ALA A 166 -5.04 -37.53 -4.06
N TYR A 167 -6.07 -36.72 -4.30
CA TYR A 167 -6.43 -35.63 -3.40
C TYR A 167 -6.88 -36.13 -2.02
N ALA A 168 -7.76 -37.13 -1.97
CA ALA A 168 -8.25 -37.70 -0.71
C ALA A 168 -7.14 -38.38 0.09
N LEU A 169 -6.17 -39.01 -0.58
CA LEU A 169 -4.96 -39.54 0.05
C LEU A 169 -4.10 -38.41 0.60
N ALA A 170 -3.87 -37.36 -0.18
CA ALA A 170 -3.09 -36.22 0.25
C ALA A 170 -3.70 -35.56 1.50
N ASP A 171 -5.01 -35.33 1.50
CA ASP A 171 -5.75 -34.79 2.64
C ASP A 171 -5.61 -35.68 3.89
N LEU A 172 -5.70 -37.02 3.75
CA LEU A 172 -5.46 -37.97 4.85
C LEU A 172 -4.03 -37.85 5.42
N LEU A 173 -3.03 -37.72 4.54
CA LEU A 173 -1.62 -37.61 4.91
C LEU A 173 -1.28 -36.25 5.56
N GLU A 174 -1.89 -35.15 5.10
CA GLU A 174 -1.73 -33.80 5.70
C GLU A 174 -2.17 -33.79 7.17
N HIS A 175 -3.28 -34.48 7.51
CA HIS A 175 -3.75 -34.57 8.89
C HIS A 175 -2.73 -35.24 9.83
N ARG A 176 -1.85 -36.08 9.29
CA ARG A 176 -0.76 -36.73 10.02
C ARG A 176 0.58 -35.99 9.90
N SER A 177 0.61 -34.83 9.25
CA SER A 177 1.84 -34.08 8.92
C SER A 177 2.86 -34.91 8.15
N ASP A 178 2.40 -35.82 7.29
CA ASP A 178 3.24 -36.70 6.50
C ASP A 178 3.79 -35.97 5.27
N VAL A 179 5.12 -36.01 5.07
CA VAL A 179 5.83 -35.39 3.94
C VAL A 179 5.36 -35.92 2.57
N GLY A 180 4.80 -37.13 2.54
CA GLY A 180 4.21 -37.74 1.37
C GLY A 180 2.89 -37.11 0.92
N ALA A 181 2.34 -36.11 1.62
CA ALA A 181 1.11 -35.44 1.21
C ALA A 181 1.29 -34.57 -0.05
N GLU A 182 2.39 -33.80 -0.12
CA GLU A 182 2.63 -32.86 -1.23
C GLU A 182 2.73 -33.57 -2.59
N ARG A 183 3.39 -34.73 -2.65
CA ARG A 183 3.50 -35.51 -3.90
C ARG A 183 2.12 -35.90 -4.45
N TRP A 184 1.17 -36.21 -3.56
CA TRP A 184 -0.17 -36.62 -3.95
C TRP A 184 -1.07 -35.40 -4.25
N LEU A 185 -0.85 -34.26 -3.59
CA LEU A 185 -1.42 -32.99 -4.01
C LEU A 185 -0.97 -32.61 -5.42
N ARG A 186 0.33 -32.76 -5.72
CA ARG A 186 0.88 -32.52 -7.07
C ARG A 186 0.28 -33.47 -8.10
N ALA A 187 0.25 -34.77 -7.82
CA ALA A 187 -0.39 -35.75 -8.71
C ALA A 187 -1.87 -35.42 -8.97
N ALA A 188 -2.63 -35.03 -7.94
CA ALA A 188 -4.02 -34.62 -8.11
C ALA A 188 -4.16 -33.32 -8.93
N ALA A 189 -3.28 -32.35 -8.70
CA ALA A 189 -3.27 -31.07 -9.40
C ALA A 189 -2.92 -31.23 -10.89
N GLU A 190 -1.92 -32.05 -11.22
CA GLU A 190 -1.53 -32.41 -12.60
C GLU A 190 -2.68 -33.05 -13.37
N GLN A 191 -3.51 -33.85 -12.69
CA GLN A 191 -4.73 -34.45 -13.24
C GLN A 191 -5.94 -33.50 -13.25
N GLY A 192 -5.74 -32.21 -12.93
CA GLY A 192 -6.75 -31.17 -13.06
C GLY A 192 -7.60 -30.92 -11.82
N HIS A 193 -7.28 -31.48 -10.65
CA HIS A 193 -8.02 -31.22 -9.42
C HIS A 193 -7.78 -29.78 -8.90
N ARG A 194 -8.77 -28.90 -9.06
CA ARG A 194 -8.65 -27.46 -8.80
C ARG A 194 -8.26 -27.10 -7.36
N GLU A 195 -8.81 -27.80 -6.37
CA GLU A 195 -8.50 -27.56 -4.95
C GLU A 195 -7.09 -28.06 -4.61
N ALA A 196 -6.62 -29.14 -5.27
CA ALA A 196 -5.27 -29.65 -5.07
C ALA A 196 -4.24 -28.66 -5.63
N ALA A 197 -4.49 -28.13 -6.84
CA ALA A 197 -3.68 -27.07 -7.44
C ALA A 197 -3.63 -25.81 -6.55
N TYR A 198 -4.77 -25.37 -5.99
CA TYR A 198 -4.78 -24.26 -5.03
C TYR A 198 -3.95 -24.52 -3.76
N ARG A 199 -4.14 -25.69 -3.12
CA ARG A 199 -3.40 -26.05 -1.90
C ARG A 199 -1.91 -26.19 -2.15
N LEU A 200 -1.53 -26.78 -3.28
CA LEU A 200 -0.13 -26.89 -3.70
C LEU A 200 0.49 -25.50 -3.92
N ALA A 201 -0.19 -24.59 -4.62
CA ALA A 201 0.26 -23.21 -4.79
C ALA A 201 0.49 -22.52 -3.43
N ARG A 202 -0.43 -22.70 -2.49
CA ARG A 202 -0.29 -22.16 -1.12
C ARG A 202 0.87 -22.78 -0.34
N ALA A 203 1.18 -24.06 -0.55
CA ALA A 203 2.34 -24.71 0.07
C ALA A 203 3.66 -24.15 -0.48
N LEU A 204 3.76 -24.00 -1.81
CA LEU A 204 4.92 -23.40 -2.48
C LEU A 204 5.16 -21.95 -2.03
N GLU A 205 4.10 -21.13 -1.91
CA GLU A 205 4.22 -19.77 -1.37
C GLU A 205 4.77 -19.72 0.06
N ARG A 206 4.31 -20.63 0.94
CA ARG A 206 4.80 -20.69 2.33
C ARG A 206 6.27 -21.05 2.37
N ARG A 207 6.67 -22.05 1.59
CA ARG A 207 8.06 -22.49 1.47
C ARG A 207 8.96 -21.37 0.95
N ALA A 208 8.55 -20.68 -0.12
CA ALA A 208 9.30 -19.53 -0.63
C ALA A 208 9.48 -18.43 0.43
N ALA A 209 8.45 -18.16 1.24
CA ALA A 209 8.54 -17.19 2.33
C ALA A 209 9.44 -17.65 3.49
N GLU A 210 9.48 -18.95 3.78
CA GLU A 210 10.37 -19.54 4.78
C GLU A 210 11.82 -19.52 4.33
N GLU A 211 12.09 -19.85 3.07
CA GLU A 211 13.42 -19.78 2.44
C GLU A 211 13.95 -18.34 2.43
N ALA A 212 13.10 -17.35 2.08
CA ALA A 212 13.46 -15.94 2.15
C ALA A 212 13.80 -15.47 3.59
N ARG A 213 13.08 -15.98 4.60
CA ARG A 213 13.38 -15.69 6.02
C ARG A 213 14.67 -16.34 6.49
N ALA A 214 14.94 -17.57 6.06
CA ALA A 214 16.14 -18.31 6.43
C ALA A 214 17.41 -17.78 5.73
N GLY A 215 17.27 -17.20 4.53
CA GLY A 215 18.35 -16.62 3.73
C GLY A 215 18.96 -15.32 4.25
N GLY A 216 18.47 -14.75 5.36
CA GLY A 216 19.09 -13.61 6.02
C GLY A 216 18.91 -12.26 5.31
N ASP A 217 17.95 -12.11 4.40
CA ASP A 217 17.55 -10.80 3.88
C ASP A 217 16.62 -10.10 4.89
N VAL A 218 17.22 -9.66 6.01
CA VAL A 218 16.53 -8.87 7.03
C VAL A 218 16.52 -7.41 6.56
N GLY A 219 15.69 -7.15 5.56
CA GLY A 219 15.41 -5.84 5.00
C GLY A 219 13.94 -5.71 4.58
N LEU A 220 13.08 -5.30 5.52
CA LEU A 220 11.78 -4.67 5.23
C LEU A 220 10.74 -5.43 4.36
N VAL A 221 10.41 -6.70 4.64
CA VAL A 221 9.18 -7.33 4.04
C VAL A 221 8.33 -8.16 5.03
N LEU A 222 8.52 -8.03 6.34
CA LEU A 222 7.72 -8.80 7.32
C LEU A 222 6.59 -7.99 7.95
N GLY A 223 5.58 -7.69 7.12
CA GLY A 223 4.21 -7.43 7.55
C GLY A 223 3.36 -8.70 7.43
N ARG A 224 3.23 -9.45 8.53
CA ARG A 224 2.19 -10.49 8.82
C ARG A 224 1.70 -11.32 7.61
N THR A 225 2.39 -12.41 7.30
CA THR A 225 1.96 -13.43 6.31
C THR A 225 0.86 -14.37 6.83
N GLN A 226 -0.17 -13.83 7.48
CA GLN A 226 -1.43 -14.57 7.69
C GLN A 226 -2.56 -14.09 6.77
N ASP A 227 -2.37 -12.99 6.04
CA ASP A 227 -3.24 -12.55 4.93
C ASP A 227 -2.38 -12.17 3.71
N ALA A 228 -2.08 -13.14 2.84
CA ALA A 228 -1.21 -12.94 1.66
C ALA A 228 -1.86 -12.17 0.50
N VAL A 229 -2.97 -11.46 0.75
CA VAL A 229 -3.46 -10.38 -0.11
C VAL A 229 -3.42 -9.14 0.77
N GLN A 230 -2.31 -8.39 0.75
CA GLN A 230 -2.29 -7.05 1.33
C GLN A 230 -3.21 -6.18 0.47
N VAL A 231 -4.48 -6.13 0.85
CA VAL A 231 -5.47 -5.25 0.25
C VAL A 231 -5.12 -3.83 0.68
N ARG A 232 -4.99 -2.93 -0.30
CA ARG A 232 -4.67 -1.51 -0.10
C ARG A 232 -5.63 -0.91 0.92
N THR A 233 -5.13 -0.13 1.89
CA THR A 233 -5.98 0.58 2.86
C THR A 233 -6.01 2.06 2.51
N PRO A 234 -7.18 2.66 2.26
CA PRO A 234 -7.30 4.10 2.09
C PRO A 234 -7.24 4.77 3.46
N HIS A 235 -6.25 5.65 3.63
CA HIS A 235 -6.21 6.60 4.72
C HIS A 235 -6.73 7.94 4.20
N LEU A 236 -7.58 8.61 4.97
CA LEU A 236 -7.77 10.04 4.77
C LEU A 236 -6.39 10.68 4.94
N ARG A 237 -5.88 11.36 3.91
CA ARG A 237 -4.71 12.23 4.09
C ARG A 237 -5.13 13.29 5.10
N ALA A 238 -4.61 13.21 6.32
CA ALA A 238 -4.51 14.40 7.14
C ALA A 238 -3.84 15.45 6.26
N GLY A 239 -4.49 16.60 6.08
CA GLY A 239 -3.84 17.72 5.40
C GLY A 239 -2.46 17.86 6.01
N GLN A 240 -1.42 17.92 5.18
CA GLN A 240 -0.09 18.33 5.61
C GLN A 240 -0.23 19.77 6.12
N SER A 241 -0.70 19.95 7.35
CA SER A 241 -0.40 21.13 8.13
C SER A 241 1.09 21.00 8.39
N GLY A 242 1.88 21.82 7.67
CA GLY A 242 3.32 21.87 7.85
C GLY A 242 3.64 22.03 9.33
N ALA A 243 4.17 20.97 9.94
CA ALA A 243 5.04 21.08 11.09
C ALA A 243 6.40 21.54 10.57
N GLY A 244 6.43 22.81 10.13
CA GLY A 244 7.62 23.56 9.78
C GLY A 244 7.43 24.94 10.36
N GLY A 245 8.04 25.18 11.52
CA GLY A 245 7.93 26.47 12.21
C GLY A 245 7.96 26.33 13.72
N GLY A 246 9.08 25.87 14.26
CA GLY A 246 9.49 26.32 15.58
C GLY A 246 9.82 27.81 15.48
N ASP A 247 8.83 28.65 15.73
CA ASP A 247 9.04 29.99 16.29
C ASP A 247 7.78 30.39 17.06
N ALA A 248 8.04 31.00 18.21
CA ALA A 248 7.10 31.43 19.23
C ALA A 248 5.76 32.02 18.75
N VAL A 249 4.74 31.77 19.55
CA VAL A 249 3.50 32.56 19.79
C VAL A 249 3.37 33.85 18.94
N PRO A 250 2.19 34.05 18.30
CA PRO A 250 1.57 35.36 18.47
C PRO A 250 0.04 35.34 18.62
N ALA A 251 -0.41 36.31 19.40
CA ALA A 251 -1.78 36.77 19.47
C ALA A 251 -2.26 37.36 18.13
N ALA A 252 -3.46 36.92 17.73
CA ALA A 252 -4.60 37.67 17.18
C ALA A 252 -4.40 38.84 16.15
N VAL A 253 -5.19 38.70 15.06
CA VAL A 253 -5.93 39.72 14.27
C VAL A 253 -5.46 40.09 12.84
N SER A 254 -6.23 39.53 11.90
CA SER A 254 -6.83 40.07 10.64
C SER A 254 -6.01 40.40 9.40
N GLY A 255 -6.51 39.90 8.25
CA GLY A 255 -6.46 40.58 6.96
C GLY A 255 -6.32 39.66 5.74
N ALA A 256 -7.43 39.29 5.10
CA ALA A 256 -7.45 38.79 3.70
C ALA A 256 -7.09 39.94 2.72
N PRO A 257 -6.52 39.66 1.53
CA PRO A 257 -7.29 39.23 0.34
C PRO A 257 -6.54 38.16 -0.50
N GLY A 258 -7.18 37.30 -1.29
CA GLY A 258 -7.69 37.59 -2.64
C GLY A 258 -7.02 36.65 -3.65
N ALA A 259 -7.79 35.72 -4.24
CA ALA A 259 -7.36 34.75 -5.23
C ALA A 259 -6.93 35.39 -6.57
N PRO A 260 -6.13 34.68 -7.39
CA PRO A 260 -6.22 34.81 -8.84
C PRO A 260 -6.60 33.49 -9.53
N ALA A 261 -7.27 33.69 -10.66
CA ALA A 261 -7.94 32.72 -11.49
C ALA A 261 -7.00 31.82 -12.30
N ALA A 262 -7.50 30.63 -12.62
CA ALA A 262 -6.94 29.73 -13.61
C ALA A 262 -7.31 30.19 -15.03
N SER A 263 -6.33 30.19 -15.93
CA SER A 263 -6.52 30.34 -17.37
C SER A 263 -5.53 29.42 -18.09
N GLY A 264 -6.01 28.64 -19.06
CA GLY A 264 -5.13 27.93 -19.99
C GLY A 264 -5.70 26.65 -20.56
N ALA A 265 -6.79 26.77 -21.33
CA ALA A 265 -7.24 25.74 -22.25
C ALA A 265 -6.28 25.64 -23.44
N GLY A 266 -6.01 24.42 -23.90
CA GLY A 266 -5.23 24.12 -25.10
C GLY A 266 -5.66 22.78 -25.67
N ASP A 267 -6.66 22.84 -26.55
CA ASP A 267 -7.16 21.72 -27.35
C ASP A 267 -6.10 21.18 -28.31
N GLY A 268 -6.09 19.85 -28.48
CA GLY A 268 -5.30 19.15 -29.49
C GLY A 268 -5.93 17.80 -29.82
N ALA A 269 -6.93 17.83 -30.70
CA ALA A 269 -7.62 16.66 -31.22
C ALA A 269 -6.73 15.79 -32.12
N GLY A 270 -6.88 14.46 -32.00
CA GLY A 270 -6.28 13.48 -32.90
C GLY A 270 -6.84 12.08 -32.64
N GLY A 271 -7.94 11.76 -33.34
CA GLY A 271 -8.61 10.46 -33.30
C GLY A 271 -7.87 9.33 -34.05
N PRO A 272 -8.43 8.11 -34.05
CA PRO A 272 -7.70 6.86 -33.85
C PRO A 272 -7.37 6.09 -35.13
N ALA A 273 -6.40 5.19 -35.05
CA ALA A 273 -6.19 4.16 -36.06
C ALA A 273 -5.91 2.79 -35.42
N ALA A 274 -6.73 1.83 -35.82
CA ALA A 274 -6.63 0.41 -35.49
C ALA A 274 -5.45 -0.25 -36.20
N GLY A 275 -4.88 -1.29 -35.58
CA GLY A 275 -3.86 -2.12 -36.20
C GLY A 275 -3.52 -3.32 -35.33
N ALA A 276 -4.28 -4.40 -35.49
CA ALA A 276 -3.89 -5.72 -35.03
C ALA A 276 -2.65 -6.22 -35.79
N ARG A 277 -1.69 -6.84 -35.11
CA ARG A 277 -1.02 -8.08 -35.54
C ARG A 277 -0.08 -8.65 -34.49
N ALA A 278 0.01 -9.97 -34.54
CA ALA A 278 0.71 -10.87 -33.65
C ALA A 278 2.19 -11.09 -34.02
N SER A 279 2.87 -11.79 -33.11
CA SER A 279 4.11 -12.56 -33.26
C SER A 279 5.44 -11.80 -33.33
N GLY A 280 6.34 -12.17 -32.41
CA GLY A 280 7.75 -11.78 -32.39
C GLY A 280 8.53 -12.63 -31.39
N VAL A 281 8.78 -13.90 -31.75
CA VAL A 281 9.81 -14.76 -31.16
C VAL A 281 11.16 -14.41 -31.80
N LEU A 282 12.26 -14.70 -31.07
CA LEU A 282 13.71 -14.56 -31.37
C LEU A 282 14.31 -13.21 -30.94
N ALA A 283 15.44 -13.12 -30.22
CA ALA A 283 16.62 -13.98 -30.29
C ALA A 283 17.33 -14.17 -28.94
N LEU A 284 17.95 -15.33 -28.83
CA LEU A 284 18.84 -15.82 -27.78
C LEU A 284 20.22 -15.14 -27.85
N GLU A 285 20.76 -14.77 -26.69
CA GLU A 285 22.19 -14.92 -26.40
C GLU A 285 22.35 -15.70 -25.10
N ASP A 286 23.30 -16.63 -25.16
CA ASP A 286 23.40 -17.87 -24.41
C ASP A 286 24.21 -17.67 -23.12
N GLY A 287 23.63 -18.10 -22.00
CA GLY A 287 24.23 -18.09 -20.66
C GLY A 287 23.43 -19.04 -19.80
N GLY A 288 23.83 -20.32 -19.82
CA GLY A 288 23.11 -21.41 -19.20
C GLY A 288 22.84 -21.22 -17.71
N ASP A 289 21.57 -21.16 -17.37
CA ASP A 289 21.01 -21.87 -16.24
C ASP A 289 19.69 -22.49 -16.73
N GLY A 290 19.55 -23.81 -16.61
CA GLY A 290 18.32 -24.50 -17.00
C GLY A 290 17.24 -24.07 -16.02
N GLY A 291 16.50 -23.01 -16.37
CA GLY A 291 15.67 -22.23 -15.46
C GLY A 291 14.74 -23.06 -14.60
N GLU A 292 15.18 -23.34 -13.37
CA GLU A 292 14.27 -23.69 -12.30
C GLU A 292 13.34 -22.49 -12.10
N LEU A 293 12.05 -22.68 -12.40
CA LEU A 293 11.02 -21.71 -12.05
C LEU A 293 11.16 -21.43 -10.55
N SER A 294 11.18 -20.15 -10.17
CA SER A 294 11.11 -19.82 -8.75
C SER A 294 9.87 -20.47 -8.14
N ALA A 295 9.91 -20.89 -6.88
CA ALA A 295 8.74 -21.49 -6.21
C ALA A 295 7.49 -20.59 -6.30
N LEU A 296 7.66 -19.27 -6.43
CA LEU A 296 6.60 -18.30 -6.67
C LEU A 296 6.02 -18.36 -8.09
N ASP A 297 6.85 -18.62 -9.10
CA ASP A 297 6.39 -18.84 -10.48
C ASP A 297 5.66 -20.16 -10.64
N GLU A 298 6.14 -21.22 -9.98
CA GLU A 298 5.41 -22.50 -9.91
C GLU A 298 4.06 -22.30 -9.21
N ALA A 299 4.03 -21.61 -8.06
CA ALA A 299 2.78 -21.28 -7.37
C ALA A 299 1.80 -20.49 -8.26
N ALA A 300 2.29 -19.50 -9.02
CA ALA A 300 1.47 -18.72 -9.95
C ALA A 300 0.86 -19.58 -11.07
N GLN A 301 1.59 -20.58 -11.57
CA GLN A 301 1.07 -21.53 -12.55
C GLN A 301 -0.05 -22.38 -11.96
N TRP A 302 0.14 -22.91 -10.75
CA TRP A 302 -0.88 -23.70 -10.07
C TRP A 302 -2.13 -22.88 -9.75
N TYR A 303 -1.98 -21.62 -9.32
CA TYR A 303 -3.12 -20.72 -9.17
C TYR A 303 -3.86 -20.49 -10.49
N ARG A 304 -3.14 -20.29 -11.59
CA ARG A 304 -3.74 -20.13 -12.93
C ARG A 304 -4.53 -21.36 -13.35
N GLN A 305 -4.00 -22.55 -13.14
CA GLN A 305 -4.72 -23.79 -13.45
C GLN A 305 -5.99 -23.97 -12.60
N ALA A 306 -5.90 -23.67 -11.29
CA ALA A 306 -7.05 -23.74 -10.39
C ALA A 306 -8.11 -22.67 -10.74
N ALA A 307 -7.67 -21.43 -11.01
CA ALA A 307 -8.53 -20.31 -11.36
C ALA A 307 -9.25 -20.52 -12.71
N ALA A 308 -8.56 -21.06 -13.71
CA ALA A 308 -9.15 -21.45 -15.00
C ALA A 308 -10.26 -22.50 -14.85
N ARG A 309 -10.24 -23.28 -13.75
CA ARG A 309 -11.26 -24.27 -13.37
C ARG A 309 -12.28 -23.74 -12.35
N GLY A 310 -12.39 -22.41 -12.23
CA GLY A 310 -13.38 -21.74 -11.39
C GLY A 310 -13.06 -21.69 -9.89
N HIS A 311 -11.80 -21.89 -9.49
CA HIS A 311 -11.44 -21.77 -8.08
C HIS A 311 -11.28 -20.30 -7.67
N ARG A 312 -12.32 -19.72 -7.05
CA ARG A 312 -12.41 -18.29 -6.71
C ARG A 312 -11.22 -17.75 -5.89
N ARG A 313 -10.75 -18.48 -4.87
CA ARG A 313 -9.59 -18.03 -4.07
C ARG A 313 -8.30 -18.07 -4.88
N ALA A 314 -8.15 -19.03 -5.79
CA ALA A 314 -6.97 -19.08 -6.67
C ALA A 314 -6.97 -17.91 -7.63
N ALA A 315 -8.13 -17.52 -8.17
CA ALA A 315 -8.27 -16.33 -8.99
C ALA A 315 -7.90 -15.04 -8.23
N LEU A 316 -8.29 -14.92 -6.95
CA LEU A 316 -7.85 -13.82 -6.08
C LEU A 316 -6.32 -13.78 -5.93
N HIS A 317 -5.69 -14.90 -5.55
CA HIS A 317 -4.24 -14.95 -5.36
C HIS A 317 -3.46 -14.71 -6.66
N LEU A 318 -3.93 -15.27 -7.78
CA LEU A 318 -3.35 -14.99 -9.09
C LEU A 318 -3.45 -13.51 -9.45
N GLY A 319 -4.61 -12.88 -9.20
CA GLY A 319 -4.80 -11.45 -9.40
C GLY A 319 -3.77 -10.63 -8.60
N ALA A 320 -3.53 -10.99 -7.34
CA ALA A 320 -2.54 -10.32 -6.48
C ALA A 320 -1.10 -10.49 -6.99
N ILE A 321 -0.75 -11.66 -7.52
CA ILE A 321 0.56 -11.90 -8.13
C ILE A 321 0.75 -11.04 -9.38
N LEU A 322 -0.26 -11.02 -10.26
CA LEU A 322 -0.23 -10.23 -11.50
C LEU A 322 -0.21 -8.72 -11.23
N GLU A 323 -0.94 -8.25 -10.21
CA GLU A 323 -0.92 -6.86 -9.79
C GLU A 323 0.49 -6.43 -9.35
N LYS A 324 1.17 -7.25 -8.54
CA LYS A 324 2.56 -6.99 -8.12
C LYS A 324 3.54 -6.96 -9.31
N ARG A 325 3.26 -7.70 -10.38
CA ARG A 325 4.03 -7.69 -11.63
C ARG A 325 3.69 -6.49 -12.54
N GLY A 326 2.69 -5.68 -12.18
CA GLY A 326 2.22 -4.57 -13.01
C GLY A 326 1.27 -4.99 -14.14
N GLU A 327 0.84 -6.25 -14.19
CA GLU A 327 -0.06 -6.82 -15.19
C GLU A 327 -1.54 -6.50 -14.85
N LEU A 328 -1.84 -5.22 -14.64
CA LEU A 328 -3.10 -4.75 -14.04
C LEU A 328 -4.36 -5.19 -14.80
N LYS A 329 -4.29 -5.25 -16.14
CA LYS A 329 -5.45 -5.67 -16.96
C LYS A 329 -5.79 -7.14 -16.74
N GLU A 330 -4.80 -8.00 -16.61
CA GLU A 330 -5.04 -9.42 -16.35
C GLU A 330 -5.44 -9.63 -14.88
N ALA A 331 -4.79 -8.94 -13.95
CA ALA A 331 -5.18 -8.93 -12.54
C ALA A 331 -6.65 -8.55 -12.36
N GLY A 332 -7.10 -7.47 -13.00
CA GLY A 332 -8.49 -7.02 -12.96
C GLY A 332 -9.48 -8.05 -13.50
N ARG A 333 -9.12 -8.83 -14.53
CA ARG A 333 -9.97 -9.93 -15.04
C ARG A 333 -10.13 -11.05 -14.02
N TRP A 334 -9.04 -11.46 -13.37
CA TRP A 334 -9.09 -12.51 -12.35
C TRP A 334 -9.83 -12.06 -11.09
N TYR A 335 -9.61 -10.83 -10.63
CA TYR A 335 -10.38 -10.25 -9.54
C TYR A 335 -11.87 -10.16 -9.88
N LEU A 336 -12.23 -9.73 -11.09
CA LEU A 336 -13.63 -9.67 -11.54
C LEU A 336 -14.30 -11.05 -11.52
N THR A 337 -13.64 -12.08 -12.04
CA THR A 337 -14.17 -13.45 -12.01
C THR A 337 -14.37 -13.92 -10.57
N SER A 338 -13.34 -13.78 -9.73
CA SER A 338 -13.40 -14.17 -8.31
C SER A 338 -14.49 -13.41 -7.53
N ALA A 339 -14.65 -12.11 -7.79
CA ALA A 339 -15.66 -11.26 -7.18
C ALA A 339 -17.08 -11.64 -7.61
N LYS A 340 -17.28 -12.00 -8.89
CA LYS A 340 -18.56 -12.51 -9.38
C LYS A 340 -18.96 -13.79 -8.66
N ASP A 341 -17.99 -14.66 -8.38
CA ASP A 341 -18.13 -15.91 -7.63
C ASP A 341 -18.25 -15.72 -6.09
N GLY A 342 -18.39 -14.47 -5.63
CA GLY A 342 -18.67 -14.14 -4.22
C GLY A 342 -17.45 -14.12 -3.31
N GLU A 343 -16.25 -13.87 -3.84
CA GLU A 343 -15.06 -13.61 -3.02
C GLU A 343 -14.97 -12.10 -2.67
N ALA A 344 -15.36 -11.74 -1.45
CA ALA A 344 -15.41 -10.35 -0.99
C ALA A 344 -14.06 -9.63 -1.09
N ARG A 345 -12.96 -10.32 -0.75
CA ARG A 345 -11.60 -9.78 -0.86
C ARG A 345 -11.21 -9.45 -2.30
N ALA A 346 -11.70 -10.23 -3.28
CA ALA A 346 -11.47 -9.96 -4.70
C ALA A 346 -12.31 -8.78 -5.19
N ALA A 347 -13.55 -8.65 -4.74
CA ALA A 347 -14.37 -7.47 -5.01
C ALA A 347 -13.70 -6.20 -4.43
N CYS A 348 -13.14 -6.30 -3.22
CA CYS A 348 -12.40 -5.21 -2.59
C CYS A 348 -11.14 -4.80 -3.39
N ALA A 349 -10.31 -5.79 -3.77
CA ALA A 349 -9.11 -5.57 -4.58
C ALA A 349 -9.44 -4.97 -5.97
N LEU A 350 -10.52 -5.45 -6.61
CA LEU A 350 -11.00 -4.89 -7.87
C LEU A 350 -11.41 -3.42 -7.71
N GLY A 351 -12.08 -3.07 -6.61
CA GLY A 351 -12.45 -1.69 -6.32
C GLY A 351 -11.24 -0.76 -6.26
N PHE A 352 -10.15 -1.18 -5.62
CA PHE A 352 -8.91 -0.40 -5.60
C PHE A 352 -8.30 -0.23 -6.98
N LEU A 353 -8.24 -1.31 -7.77
CA LEU A 353 -7.70 -1.26 -9.13
C LEU A 353 -8.52 -0.31 -10.03
N LEU A 354 -9.85 -0.30 -9.89
CA LEU A 354 -10.73 0.60 -10.62
C LEU A 354 -10.55 2.07 -10.20
N ARG A 355 -10.47 2.35 -8.89
CA ARG A 355 -10.17 3.70 -8.38
C ARG A 355 -8.85 4.22 -8.94
N ASP A 356 -7.81 3.38 -8.93
CA ASP A 356 -6.48 3.78 -9.43
C ASP A 356 -6.46 3.99 -10.95
N ALA A 357 -7.42 3.41 -11.67
CA ALA A 357 -7.71 3.70 -13.08
C ALA A 357 -8.62 4.93 -13.29
N GLY A 358 -9.05 5.59 -12.21
CA GLY A 358 -9.94 6.76 -12.23
C GLY A 358 -11.44 6.45 -12.26
N ASP A 359 -11.84 5.18 -12.19
CA ASP A 359 -13.24 4.75 -12.20
C ASP A 359 -13.77 4.55 -10.76
N GLU A 360 -13.97 5.66 -10.06
CA GLU A 360 -14.43 5.66 -8.66
C GLU A 360 -15.86 5.12 -8.50
N GLU A 361 -16.73 5.32 -9.49
CA GLU A 361 -18.12 4.85 -9.44
C GLU A 361 -18.19 3.32 -9.50
N SER A 362 -17.49 2.69 -10.45
CA SER A 362 -17.42 1.23 -10.47
C SER A 362 -16.70 0.69 -9.24
N ALA A 363 -15.68 1.39 -8.74
CA ALA A 363 -15.00 1.01 -7.50
C ALA A 363 -15.98 0.98 -6.31
N ALA A 364 -16.83 2.00 -6.17
CA ALA A 364 -17.83 2.08 -5.12
C ALA A 364 -18.83 0.91 -5.18
N VAL A 365 -19.25 0.47 -6.37
CA VAL A 365 -20.13 -0.70 -6.52
C VAL A 365 -19.48 -1.97 -5.99
N TRP A 366 -18.21 -2.20 -6.33
CA TRP A 366 -17.51 -3.41 -5.87
C TRP A 366 -17.16 -3.36 -4.39
N TRP A 367 -16.78 -2.21 -3.86
CA TRP A 367 -16.59 -2.05 -2.41
C TRP A 367 -17.91 -2.21 -1.65
N LEU A 368 -19.03 -1.72 -2.18
CA LEU A 368 -20.34 -1.91 -1.54
C LEU A 368 -20.67 -3.40 -1.40
N ARG A 369 -20.49 -4.17 -2.47
CA ARG A 369 -20.69 -5.62 -2.43
C ARG A 369 -19.76 -6.30 -1.43
N ALA A 370 -18.46 -5.98 -1.46
CA ALA A 370 -17.49 -6.54 -0.53
C ALA A 370 -17.81 -6.19 0.94
N ALA A 371 -18.20 -4.95 1.21
CA ALA A 371 -18.56 -4.49 2.56
C ALA A 371 -19.83 -5.16 3.09
N GLN A 372 -20.83 -5.39 2.21
CA GLN A 372 -22.04 -6.16 2.57
C GLN A 372 -21.72 -7.62 2.93
N ASP A 373 -20.69 -8.19 2.31
CA ASP A 373 -20.17 -9.53 2.61
C ASP A 373 -19.19 -9.54 3.81
N GLY A 374 -19.00 -8.40 4.49
CA GLY A 374 -18.19 -8.28 5.71
C GLY A 374 -16.72 -7.90 5.51
N ASP A 375 -16.34 -7.39 4.32
CA ASP A 375 -14.98 -6.89 4.09
C ASP A 375 -14.78 -5.49 4.71
N GLY A 376 -14.01 -5.42 5.80
CA GLY A 376 -13.75 -4.17 6.52
C GLY A 376 -12.95 -3.14 5.71
N ASN A 377 -12.01 -3.58 4.87
CA ASN A 377 -11.21 -2.68 4.04
C ASN A 377 -12.08 -1.97 2.99
N ALA A 378 -13.03 -2.69 2.40
CA ALA A 378 -14.01 -2.14 1.47
C ALA A 378 -14.95 -1.14 2.17
N ALA A 379 -15.44 -1.46 3.38
CA ALA A 379 -16.23 -0.54 4.18
C ALA A 379 -15.43 0.75 4.49
N ASN A 380 -14.15 0.63 4.84
CA ASN A 380 -13.27 1.77 5.07
C ASN A 380 -13.04 2.60 3.80
N ALA A 381 -12.91 1.96 2.64
CA ALA A 381 -12.78 2.63 1.35
C ALA A 381 -14.04 3.44 0.98
N LEU A 382 -15.23 2.88 1.20
CA LEU A 382 -16.48 3.61 1.05
C LEU A 382 -16.54 4.81 2.00
N GLY A 383 -16.12 4.61 3.26
CA GLY A 383 -16.05 5.69 4.24
C GLY A 383 -15.20 6.86 3.74
N ALA A 384 -14.00 6.56 3.22
CA ALA A 384 -13.10 7.56 2.64
C ALA A 384 -13.68 8.26 1.41
N LEU A 385 -14.33 7.51 0.51
CA LEU A 385 -14.99 8.07 -0.66
C LEU A 385 -16.11 9.04 -0.28
N HIS A 386 -16.97 8.65 0.66
CA HIS A 386 -18.05 9.51 1.16
C HIS A 386 -17.51 10.73 1.92
N ALA A 387 -16.44 10.58 2.70
CA ALA A 387 -15.80 11.71 3.38
C ALA A 387 -15.24 12.74 2.39
N ALA A 388 -14.59 12.28 1.30
CA ALA A 388 -14.10 13.15 0.24
C ALA A 388 -15.22 13.90 -0.50
N ARG A 389 -16.41 13.30 -0.61
CA ARG A 389 -17.62 13.93 -1.14
C ARG A 389 -18.31 14.90 -0.17
N GLY A 390 -17.80 15.01 1.06
CA GLY A 390 -18.42 15.83 2.12
C GLY A 390 -19.63 15.15 2.79
N GLU A 391 -19.89 13.88 2.52
CA GLU A 391 -21.02 13.10 3.04
C GLU A 391 -20.68 12.50 4.42
N GLN A 392 -20.44 13.38 5.39
CA GLN A 392 -19.88 13.05 6.70
C GLN A 392 -20.65 11.95 7.45
N GLN A 393 -21.98 11.97 7.42
CA GLN A 393 -22.80 10.97 8.13
C GLN A 393 -22.69 9.58 7.50
N THR A 394 -22.64 9.52 6.16
CA THR A 394 -22.47 8.27 5.43
C THR A 394 -21.07 7.70 5.65
N ALA A 395 -20.06 8.57 5.63
CA ALA A 395 -18.69 8.20 5.98
C ALA A 395 -18.60 7.61 7.39
N GLU A 396 -19.21 8.26 8.38
CA GLU A 396 -19.22 7.79 9.77
C GLU A 396 -19.87 6.40 9.92
N ARG A 397 -20.95 6.12 9.18
CA ARG A 397 -21.59 4.79 9.17
C ARG A 397 -20.67 3.72 8.58
N TRP A 398 -20.00 4.03 7.47
CA TRP A 398 -19.10 3.08 6.83
C TRP A 398 -17.84 2.81 7.64
N TYR A 399 -17.28 3.82 8.29
CA TYR A 399 -16.15 3.59 9.18
C TYR A 399 -16.51 2.75 10.42
N ARG A 400 -17.74 2.91 10.96
CA ARG A 400 -18.25 1.99 11.99
C ARG A 400 -18.38 0.57 11.46
N ALA A 401 -18.95 0.39 10.27
CA ALA A 401 -19.07 -0.93 9.65
C ALA A 401 -17.68 -1.58 9.42
N ALA A 402 -16.68 -0.79 9.02
CA ALA A 402 -15.30 -1.25 8.89
C ALA A 402 -14.74 -1.78 10.22
N MET A 403 -14.98 -1.04 11.31
CA MET A 403 -14.57 -1.48 12.66
C MET A 403 -15.28 -2.74 13.12
N ASP A 404 -16.59 -2.84 12.88
CA ASP A 404 -17.39 -4.01 13.25
C ASP A 404 -16.94 -5.26 12.46
N ALA A 405 -16.43 -5.05 11.23
CA ALA A 405 -15.77 -6.07 10.41
C ALA A 405 -14.30 -6.32 10.78
N GLY A 406 -13.76 -5.66 11.81
CA GLY A 406 -12.40 -5.86 12.32
C GLY A 406 -11.31 -5.01 11.67
N ASP A 407 -11.64 -4.07 10.78
CA ASP A 407 -10.66 -3.13 10.23
C ASP A 407 -10.37 -1.99 11.21
N VAL A 408 -9.13 -1.96 11.71
CA VAL A 408 -8.65 -0.96 12.67
C VAL A 408 -8.61 0.45 12.07
N ASN A 409 -8.49 0.57 10.73
CA ASN A 409 -8.46 1.87 10.05
C ASN A 409 -9.78 2.62 10.20
N GLY A 410 -10.92 1.92 10.34
CA GLY A 410 -12.21 2.55 10.56
C GLY A 410 -12.22 3.43 11.82
N ALA A 411 -11.60 2.97 12.92
CA ALA A 411 -11.50 3.75 14.15
C ALA A 411 -10.59 4.98 13.98
N TYR A 412 -9.45 4.81 13.30
CA TYR A 412 -8.55 5.94 13.03
C TYR A 412 -9.22 7.01 12.15
N ASN A 413 -9.90 6.60 11.08
CA ASN A 413 -10.59 7.51 10.17
C ASN A 413 -11.80 8.19 10.83
N LEU A 414 -12.51 7.52 11.75
CA LEU A 414 -13.50 8.20 12.62
C LEU A 414 -12.86 9.27 13.50
N GLY A 415 -11.66 9.00 14.03
CA GLY A 415 -10.88 9.98 14.79
C GLY A 415 -10.57 11.22 13.96
N LEU A 416 -10.08 11.04 12.73
CA LEU A 416 -9.81 12.13 11.78
C LEU A 416 -11.08 12.91 11.45
N LEU A 417 -12.19 12.20 11.18
CA LEU A 417 -13.48 12.81 10.87
C LEU A 417 -14.00 13.68 12.02
N CYS A 418 -13.86 13.18 13.26
CA CYS A 418 -14.25 13.93 14.46
C CYS A 418 -13.34 15.14 14.68
N ALA A 419 -12.02 14.98 14.52
CA ALA A 419 -11.06 16.07 14.68
C ALA A 419 -11.28 17.20 13.66
N ALA A 420 -11.58 16.87 12.40
CA ALA A 420 -11.91 17.84 11.36
C ALA A 420 -13.22 18.62 11.62
N GLN A 421 -14.06 18.12 12.54
CA GLN A 421 -15.30 18.76 12.98
C GLN A 421 -15.18 19.38 14.38
N ASP A 422 -13.95 19.56 14.87
CA ASP A 422 -13.64 20.08 16.21
C ASP A 422 -14.28 19.26 17.36
N ARG A 423 -14.61 17.98 17.10
CA ARG A 423 -15.13 17.03 18.09
C ARG A 423 -13.99 16.32 18.84
N THR A 424 -13.08 17.09 19.43
CA THR A 424 -11.84 16.60 20.06
C THR A 424 -12.03 15.44 21.05
N PRO A 425 -13.03 15.45 21.96
CA PRO A 425 -13.23 14.33 22.88
C PRO A 425 -13.61 13.01 22.18
N GLN A 426 -14.40 13.09 21.10
CA GLN A 426 -14.76 11.92 20.30
C GLN A 426 -13.57 11.45 19.47
N ALA A 427 -12.78 12.39 18.91
CA ALA A 427 -11.56 12.06 18.20
C ALA A 427 -10.57 11.29 19.09
N GLU A 428 -10.35 11.77 20.32
CA GLU A 428 -9.50 11.10 21.30
C GLU A 428 -9.99 9.67 21.60
N GLN A 429 -11.29 9.48 21.82
CA GLN A 429 -11.87 8.16 22.08
C GLN A 429 -11.58 7.17 20.93
N TRP A 430 -11.75 7.63 19.68
CA TRP A 430 -11.50 6.81 18.50
C TRP A 430 -10.01 6.53 18.28
N TYR A 431 -9.14 7.53 18.47
CA TYR A 431 -7.70 7.33 18.40
C TYR A 431 -7.19 6.37 19.48
N ARG A 432 -7.68 6.47 20.73
CA ARG A 432 -7.36 5.48 21.79
C ARG A 432 -7.73 4.08 21.35
N ARG A 433 -8.93 3.86 20.82
CA ARG A 433 -9.38 2.54 20.37
C ARG A 433 -8.46 1.98 19.27
N ALA A 434 -8.14 2.78 18.25
CA ALA A 434 -7.25 2.37 17.17
C ALA A 434 -5.81 2.11 17.67
N ALA A 435 -5.29 2.95 18.56
CA ALA A 435 -3.95 2.84 19.13
C ALA A 435 -3.79 1.60 20.05
N TYR A 436 -4.83 1.25 20.82
CA TYR A 436 -4.86 -0.01 21.58
C TYR A 436 -4.86 -1.24 20.66
N ALA A 437 -5.53 -1.17 19.52
CA ALA A 437 -5.50 -2.20 18.47
C ALA A 437 -4.18 -2.23 17.66
N GLY A 438 -3.22 -1.34 17.96
CA GLY A 438 -1.89 -1.33 17.36
C GLY A 438 -1.72 -0.44 16.12
N HIS A 439 -2.67 0.46 15.84
CA HIS A 439 -2.54 1.41 14.74
C HIS A 439 -1.55 2.52 15.10
N ARG A 440 -0.43 2.59 14.37
CA ARG A 440 0.70 3.49 14.70
C ARG A 440 0.38 4.97 14.47
N GLU A 441 -0.31 5.31 13.38
CA GLU A 441 -0.70 6.70 13.07
C GLU A 441 -1.75 7.21 14.06
N ALA A 442 -2.68 6.35 14.50
CA ALA A 442 -3.63 6.69 15.55
C ALA A 442 -2.94 6.92 16.91
N ALA A 443 -1.92 6.13 17.25
CA ALA A 443 -1.12 6.35 18.45
C ALA A 443 -0.36 7.69 18.39
N ASN A 444 0.22 8.04 17.24
CA ASN A 444 0.83 9.36 17.02
C ASN A 444 -0.20 10.49 17.13
N ALA A 445 -1.35 10.37 16.46
CA ALA A 445 -2.41 11.38 16.50
C ALA A 445 -2.98 11.59 17.92
N LEU A 446 -3.15 10.51 18.68
CA LEU A 446 -3.53 10.58 20.09
C LEU A 446 -2.48 11.33 20.91
N ALA A 447 -1.20 11.02 20.73
CA ALA A 447 -0.11 11.66 21.44
C ALA A 447 -0.04 13.17 21.15
N VAL A 448 -0.21 13.57 19.87
CA VAL A 448 -0.29 14.98 19.48
C VAL A 448 -1.48 15.67 20.15
N LEU A 449 -2.66 15.04 20.18
CA LEU A 449 -3.85 15.59 20.82
C LEU A 449 -3.64 15.80 22.33
N LEU A 450 -3.02 14.83 23.01
CA LEU A 450 -2.68 14.93 24.43
C LEU A 450 -1.66 16.06 24.69
N LEU A 451 -0.65 16.18 23.84
CA LEU A 451 0.35 17.25 23.94
C LEU A 451 -0.27 18.64 23.75
N GLN A 452 -1.19 18.80 22.79
CA GLN A 452 -1.95 20.04 22.59
C GLN A 452 -2.85 20.38 23.79
N ALA A 453 -3.35 19.37 24.50
CA ALA A 453 -4.07 19.54 25.75
C ALA A 453 -3.14 19.83 26.96
N GLY A 454 -1.81 19.85 26.75
CA GLY A 454 -0.81 20.08 27.80
C GLY A 454 -0.38 18.83 28.56
N ASP A 455 -0.86 17.63 28.19
CA ASP A 455 -0.49 16.36 28.82
C ASP A 455 0.70 15.70 28.11
N ALA A 456 1.88 16.31 28.28
CA ALA A 456 3.13 15.76 27.74
C ALA A 456 3.48 14.39 28.34
N THR A 457 3.12 14.15 29.60
CA THR A 457 3.36 12.88 30.30
C THR A 457 2.52 11.74 29.75
N GLY A 458 1.26 12.00 29.43
CA GLY A 458 0.36 11.02 28.81
C GLY A 458 0.65 10.81 27.33
N ALA A 459 1.19 11.81 26.62
CA ALA A 459 1.55 11.72 25.20
C ALA A 459 2.76 10.80 24.95
N GLU A 460 3.79 10.86 25.80
CA GLU A 460 5.07 10.17 25.58
C GLU A 460 4.95 8.65 25.39
N PRO A 461 4.20 7.88 26.21
CA PRO A 461 4.01 6.44 25.97
C PRO A 461 3.39 6.12 24.61
N TRP A 462 2.51 7.00 24.11
CA TRP A 462 1.87 6.82 22.81
C TRP A 462 2.79 7.15 21.65
N PHE A 463 3.59 8.22 21.75
CA PHE A 463 4.64 8.47 20.78
C PHE A 463 5.67 7.34 20.75
N SER A 464 6.13 6.86 21.91
CA SER A 464 7.06 5.73 22.04
C SER A 464 6.51 4.49 21.34
N LYS A 465 5.27 4.08 21.66
CA LYS A 465 4.61 2.94 21.02
C LYS A 465 4.46 3.12 19.50
N ALA A 466 4.12 4.32 19.04
CA ALA A 466 4.00 4.62 17.61
C ALA A 466 5.36 4.53 16.90
N ALA A 467 6.42 5.08 17.50
CA ALA A 467 7.79 5.05 16.96
C ALA A 467 8.34 3.63 16.91
N GLU A 468 8.09 2.81 17.93
CA GLU A 468 8.41 1.38 17.96
C GLU A 468 7.69 0.60 16.86
N ALA A 469 6.43 0.96 16.57
CA ALA A 469 5.68 0.45 15.43
C ALA A 469 6.09 1.06 14.07
N GLY A 470 7.17 1.85 14.03
CA GLY A 470 7.75 2.41 12.80
C GLY A 470 7.11 3.72 12.33
N SER A 471 6.41 4.46 13.20
CA SER A 471 5.97 5.83 12.87
C SER A 471 7.15 6.79 12.93
N VAL A 472 7.50 7.35 11.78
CA VAL A 472 8.61 8.31 11.64
C VAL A 472 8.28 9.64 12.32
N ASP A 473 7.05 10.14 12.13
CA ASP A 473 6.57 11.37 12.77
C ASP A 473 6.56 11.25 14.29
N ALA A 474 6.20 10.08 14.83
CA ALA A 474 6.23 9.87 16.27
C ALA A 474 7.65 9.89 16.83
N ALA A 475 8.63 9.33 16.12
CA ALA A 475 10.04 9.41 16.50
C ALA A 475 10.51 10.88 16.49
N PHE A 476 10.18 11.66 15.46
CA PHE A 476 10.49 13.09 15.43
C PHE A 476 9.82 13.86 16.58
N ASN A 477 8.55 13.59 16.87
CA ASN A 477 7.80 14.22 17.96
C ASN A 477 8.36 13.87 19.35
N LEU A 478 8.89 12.65 19.56
CA LEU A 478 9.66 12.33 20.76
C LEU A 478 10.90 13.18 20.87
N GLY A 479 11.63 13.35 19.76
CA GLY A 479 12.78 14.25 19.71
C GLY A 479 12.42 15.66 20.20
N ILE A 480 11.31 16.22 19.71
CA ILE A 480 10.82 17.53 20.16
C ILE A 480 10.48 17.54 21.65
N LEU A 481 9.77 16.50 22.11
CA LEU A 481 9.33 16.38 23.50
C LEU A 481 10.52 16.30 24.49
N HIS A 482 11.57 15.55 24.14
CA HIS A 482 12.81 15.48 24.94
C HIS A 482 13.61 16.78 24.87
N ALA A 483 13.74 17.39 23.69
CA ALA A 483 14.42 18.68 23.55
C ALA A 483 13.73 19.78 24.37
N GLY A 484 12.39 19.79 24.43
CA GLY A 484 11.62 20.72 25.26
C GLY A 484 11.79 20.50 26.77
N ARG A 485 12.40 19.39 27.19
CA ARG A 485 12.80 19.08 28.58
C ARG A 485 14.30 19.26 28.81
N ASP A 486 15.01 19.88 27.87
CA ASP A 486 16.47 20.03 27.87
C ASP A 486 17.25 18.69 27.91
N ASP A 487 16.63 17.61 27.41
CA ASP A 487 17.25 16.28 27.26
C ASP A 487 17.74 16.09 25.82
N ASP A 488 18.73 16.91 25.44
CA ASP A 488 19.33 16.93 24.10
C ASP A 488 19.89 15.57 23.63
N PRO A 489 20.56 14.75 24.48
CA PRO A 489 21.06 13.45 24.05
C PRO A 489 19.94 12.50 23.62
N THR A 490 18.87 12.40 24.42
CA THR A 490 17.73 11.54 24.05
C THR A 490 17.00 12.08 22.84
N ALA A 491 16.84 13.41 22.76
CA ALA A 491 16.25 14.05 21.59
C ALA A 491 17.00 13.71 20.30
N LEU A 492 18.33 13.77 20.34
CA LEU A 492 19.19 13.44 19.21
C LEU A 492 19.01 11.99 18.76
N THR A 493 18.97 11.02 19.68
CA THR A 493 18.74 9.60 19.30
C THR A 493 17.43 9.39 18.55
N TRP A 494 16.37 10.10 18.95
CA TRP A 494 15.07 10.04 18.27
C TRP A 494 15.10 10.75 16.92
N TYR A 495 15.77 11.90 16.82
CA TYR A 495 15.97 12.59 15.56
C TYR A 495 16.81 11.76 14.57
N GLU A 496 17.86 11.10 15.02
CA GLU A 496 18.68 10.19 14.19
C GLU A 496 17.84 9.04 13.64
N ARG A 497 17.00 8.43 14.48
CA ARG A 497 16.09 7.36 14.06
C ARG A 497 15.07 7.86 13.01
N ALA A 498 14.49 9.04 13.21
CA ALA A 498 13.56 9.63 12.25
C ALA A 498 14.27 10.04 10.94
N ALA A 499 15.48 10.61 11.04
CA ALA A 499 16.30 11.00 9.90
C ALA A 499 16.72 9.80 9.05
N ALA A 500 17.12 8.69 9.69
CA ALA A 500 17.44 7.43 9.01
C ALA A 500 16.25 6.85 8.23
N ALA A 501 15.02 7.15 8.68
CA ALA A 501 13.79 6.80 7.98
C ALA A 501 13.30 7.87 6.97
N GLY A 502 14.10 8.89 6.69
CA GLY A 502 13.84 9.90 5.67
C GLY A 502 13.14 11.18 6.14
N HIS A 503 12.99 11.41 7.45
CA HIS A 503 12.36 12.63 7.96
C HIS A 503 13.25 13.86 7.78
N THR A 504 12.77 14.82 6.99
CA THR A 504 13.52 16.01 6.59
C THR A 504 13.92 16.90 7.77
N GLU A 505 12.97 17.30 8.62
CA GLU A 505 13.26 18.18 9.76
C GLU A 505 14.12 17.49 10.83
N ALA A 506 13.96 16.19 11.05
CA ALA A 506 14.83 15.42 11.95
C ALA A 506 16.28 15.41 11.44
N ALA A 507 16.48 15.21 10.13
CA ALA A 507 17.81 15.28 9.52
C ALA A 507 18.42 16.69 9.66
N LEU A 508 17.63 17.76 9.56
CA LEU A 508 18.08 19.11 9.86
C LEU A 508 18.53 19.24 11.33
N GLN A 509 17.74 18.75 12.30
CA GLN A 509 18.11 18.84 13.72
C GLN A 509 19.42 18.08 14.03
N VAL A 510 19.59 16.88 13.46
CA VAL A 510 20.85 16.12 13.57
C VAL A 510 22.01 16.90 12.96
N GLY A 511 21.83 17.46 11.75
CA GLY A 511 22.85 18.30 11.11
C GLY A 511 23.23 19.53 11.94
N ILE A 512 22.26 20.18 12.59
CA ILE A 512 22.52 21.32 13.48
C ILE A 512 23.30 20.89 14.72
N ALA A 513 22.97 19.76 15.33
CA ALA A 513 23.69 19.23 16.48
C ALA A 513 25.15 18.92 16.12
N LEU A 514 25.39 18.23 14.99
CA LEU A 514 26.73 17.91 14.51
C LEU A 514 27.57 19.16 14.20
N LEU A 515 26.95 20.22 13.66
CA LEU A 515 27.65 21.51 13.47
C LEU A 515 28.04 22.16 14.80
N ARG A 516 27.24 22.01 15.86
CA ARG A 516 27.58 22.53 17.20
C ARG A 516 28.76 21.75 17.79
N ASP A 517 28.83 20.45 17.54
CA ASP A 517 29.91 19.57 17.98
C ASP A 517 31.18 19.68 17.12
N GLY A 518 31.10 20.39 15.98
CA GLY A 518 32.21 20.64 15.07
C GLY A 518 32.45 19.52 14.04
N ASP A 519 31.58 18.51 13.96
CA ASP A 519 31.65 17.48 12.92
C ASP A 519 30.95 17.94 11.65
N GLU A 520 31.63 18.82 10.91
CA GLU A 520 31.08 19.37 9.67
C GLU A 520 30.89 18.32 8.57
N GLN A 521 31.64 17.21 8.57
CA GLN A 521 31.52 16.17 7.54
C GLN A 521 30.27 15.33 7.74
N ALA A 522 30.01 14.91 8.98
CA ALA A 522 28.76 14.22 9.30
C ALA A 522 27.56 15.15 9.13
N ALA A 523 27.68 16.41 9.58
CA ALA A 523 26.63 17.41 9.41
C ALA A 523 26.23 17.61 7.95
N GLU A 524 27.21 17.70 7.04
CA GLU A 524 26.96 17.87 5.62
C GLU A 524 26.07 16.77 5.03
N ARG A 525 26.29 15.51 5.43
CA ARG A 525 25.47 14.38 4.96
C ARG A 525 24.01 14.55 5.32
N HIS A 526 23.74 14.87 6.59
CA HIS A 526 22.38 15.08 7.07
C HIS A 526 21.74 16.34 6.46
N LEU A 527 22.50 17.41 6.28
CA LEU A 527 22.04 18.64 5.64
C LEU A 527 21.73 18.43 4.15
N ARG A 528 22.52 17.63 3.42
CA ARG A 528 22.21 17.22 2.03
C ARG A 528 20.88 16.47 1.97
N CYS A 529 20.66 15.51 2.86
CA CYS A 529 19.38 14.79 2.94
C CYS A 529 18.20 15.74 3.22
N ALA A 530 18.33 16.62 4.21
CA ALA A 530 17.29 17.58 4.56
C ALA A 530 17.02 18.62 3.45
N ALA A 531 18.07 19.13 2.80
CA ALA A 531 17.94 20.06 1.68
C ALA A 531 17.32 19.41 0.44
N GLY A 532 17.68 18.16 0.14
CA GLY A 532 17.05 17.34 -0.89
C GLY A 532 15.58 17.07 -0.61
N GLY A 533 15.21 16.90 0.67
CA GLY A 533 13.83 16.78 1.15
C GLY A 533 13.05 18.10 1.18
N GLY A 534 13.66 19.23 0.80
CA GLY A 534 12.97 20.52 0.67
C GLY A 534 13.10 21.47 1.87
N SER A 535 14.02 21.22 2.80
CA SER A 535 14.27 22.18 3.90
C SER A 535 15.16 23.35 3.44
N ALA A 536 14.58 24.55 3.42
CA ALA A 536 15.30 25.78 3.04
C ALA A 536 16.42 26.15 4.03
N GLU A 537 16.19 25.91 5.33
CA GLU A 537 17.20 26.11 6.38
C GLU A 537 18.37 25.14 6.20
N ALA A 538 18.09 23.87 5.89
CA ALA A 538 19.14 22.88 5.60
C ALA A 538 19.96 23.27 4.37
N ALA A 539 19.30 23.70 3.28
CA ALA A 539 19.97 24.17 2.07
C ALA A 539 20.88 25.37 2.36
N PHE A 540 20.42 26.35 3.14
CA PHE A 540 21.25 27.49 3.55
C PHE A 540 22.44 27.09 4.42
N ARG A 541 22.25 26.19 5.38
CA ARG A 541 23.34 25.70 6.25
C ARG A 541 24.36 24.88 5.46
N LEU A 542 23.91 24.01 4.57
CA LEU A 542 24.75 23.26 3.66
C LEU A 542 25.60 24.21 2.81
N ALA A 543 24.97 25.21 2.20
CA ALA A 543 25.68 26.23 1.43
C ALA A 543 26.75 26.93 2.28
N THR A 544 26.45 27.24 3.55
CA THR A 544 27.40 27.88 4.47
C THR A 544 28.61 26.98 4.77
N VAL A 545 28.39 25.67 4.97
CA VAL A 545 29.47 24.69 5.22
C VAL A 545 30.34 24.48 3.97
N LEU A 546 29.73 24.48 2.78
CA LEU A 546 30.48 24.36 1.53
C LEU A 546 31.30 25.62 1.24
N ASP A 547 30.71 26.79 1.48
CA ASP A 547 31.31 28.12 1.30
C ASP A 547 32.52 28.34 2.23
N SER A 548 32.47 27.88 3.48
CA SER A 548 33.60 27.99 4.41
C SER A 548 34.82 27.16 3.99
N ARG A 549 34.62 26.11 3.19
CA ARG A 549 35.68 25.24 2.66
C ARG A 549 36.23 25.71 1.33
N GLN A 550 35.60 26.68 0.67
CA GLN A 550 36.12 27.21 -0.58
C GLN A 550 37.40 28.00 -0.34
N PRO A 551 38.44 27.79 -1.17
CA PRO A 551 39.62 28.65 -1.13
C PRO A 551 39.20 30.09 -1.48
N PRO A 552 39.87 31.11 -0.92
CA PRO A 552 39.60 32.48 -1.32
C PRO A 552 39.77 32.62 -2.85
N PRO A 553 38.87 33.33 -3.54
CA PRO A 553 38.94 33.44 -4.99
C PRO A 553 40.31 34.00 -5.38
N GLY A 554 41.03 33.27 -6.22
CA GLY A 554 42.30 33.71 -6.79
C GLY A 554 42.10 34.97 -7.65
N PRO A 555 43.17 35.74 -7.94
CA PRO A 555 43.06 36.85 -8.88
C PRO A 555 42.53 36.33 -10.22
N PRO A 556 41.59 37.03 -10.87
CA PRO A 556 41.03 36.56 -12.13
C PRO A 556 42.15 36.42 -13.17
N ALA A 557 42.41 35.20 -13.62
CA ALA A 557 43.30 34.95 -14.73
C ALA A 557 42.68 35.57 -15.99
N LEU A 558 43.40 36.45 -16.66
CA LEU A 558 42.94 37.08 -17.90
C LEU A 558 42.63 36.01 -18.95
N GLY A 559 41.36 35.90 -19.33
CA GLY A 559 40.90 35.07 -20.45
C GLY A 559 40.26 33.73 -20.06
N GLU A 560 40.10 33.42 -18.77
CA GLU A 560 39.31 32.25 -18.37
C GLU A 560 37.79 32.57 -18.40
N PRO A 561 36.94 31.64 -18.88
CA PRO A 561 35.49 31.81 -18.82
C PRO A 561 35.05 32.00 -17.36
N MET A 562 33.96 32.75 -17.14
CA MET A 562 33.34 32.86 -15.81
C MET A 562 33.19 31.46 -15.21
N ALA A 563 33.71 31.28 -13.99
CA ALA A 563 33.60 30.01 -13.28
C ALA A 563 32.13 29.58 -13.24
N GLU A 564 31.88 28.30 -13.54
CA GLU A 564 30.58 27.67 -13.34
C GLU A 564 30.08 27.94 -11.92
N LYS A 565 28.76 28.12 -11.74
CA LYS A 565 28.16 28.31 -10.42
C LYS A 565 28.67 27.22 -9.49
N SER A 566 29.29 27.61 -8.37
CA SER A 566 29.77 26.63 -7.41
C SER A 566 28.58 25.95 -6.70
N GLU A 567 28.78 24.72 -6.22
CA GLU A 567 27.74 23.97 -5.50
C GLU A 567 27.14 24.79 -4.33
N CYS A 568 27.93 25.62 -3.64
CA CYS A 568 27.41 26.46 -2.56
C CYS A 568 26.45 27.55 -3.07
N GLU A 569 26.70 28.11 -4.26
CA GLU A 569 25.82 29.12 -4.87
C GLU A 569 24.48 28.52 -5.24
N GLU A 570 24.47 27.29 -5.79
CA GLU A 570 23.25 26.56 -6.13
C GLU A 570 22.39 26.31 -4.88
N TRP A 571 23.00 25.90 -3.77
CA TRP A 571 22.27 25.70 -2.51
C TRP A 571 21.77 27.00 -1.89
N TYR A 572 22.53 28.09 -1.98
CA TYR A 572 22.03 29.41 -1.58
C TYR A 572 20.85 29.87 -2.45
N GLU A 573 20.90 29.67 -3.76
CA GLU A 573 19.81 29.99 -4.68
C GLU A 573 18.56 29.17 -4.36
N ARG A 574 18.69 27.85 -4.21
CA ARG A 574 17.59 26.97 -3.85
C ARG A 574 16.93 27.35 -2.53
N ALA A 575 17.72 27.72 -1.51
CA ALA A 575 17.19 28.22 -0.25
C ALA A 575 16.49 29.58 -0.42
N ALA A 576 17.06 30.48 -1.24
CA ALA A 576 16.51 31.81 -1.50
C ALA A 576 15.16 31.75 -2.24
N GLU A 577 15.04 30.89 -3.24
CA GLU A 577 13.80 30.61 -3.98
C GLU A 577 12.69 30.08 -3.09
N GLN A 578 13.04 29.34 -2.03
CA GLN A 578 12.11 28.88 -0.99
C GLN A 578 11.79 29.94 0.06
N GLY A 579 12.25 31.19 -0.13
CA GLY A 579 11.97 32.32 0.76
C GLY A 579 12.92 32.43 1.96
N HIS A 580 14.04 31.70 1.98
CA HIS A 580 14.99 31.80 3.10
C HIS A 580 15.73 33.14 3.09
N ARG A 581 15.35 34.01 4.03
CA ARG A 581 15.77 35.43 4.08
C ARG A 581 17.27 35.67 4.10
N ARG A 582 18.04 34.83 4.79
CA ARG A 582 19.52 34.97 4.82
C ARG A 582 20.14 34.49 3.51
N ALA A 583 19.54 33.50 2.86
CA ALA A 583 19.98 33.00 1.57
C ALA A 583 19.71 34.05 0.48
N GLN A 584 18.52 34.65 0.44
CA GLN A 584 18.20 35.76 -0.48
C GLN A 584 19.22 36.91 -0.36
N VAL A 585 19.59 37.29 0.87
CA VAL A 585 20.66 38.28 1.07
C VAL A 585 22.01 37.81 0.52
N ARG A 586 22.37 36.53 0.70
CA ARG A 586 23.65 35.98 0.20
C ARG A 586 23.68 35.91 -1.33
N VAL A 587 22.62 35.44 -1.97
CA VAL A 587 22.48 35.42 -3.44
C VAL A 587 22.52 36.84 -4.00
N GLY A 588 21.86 37.80 -3.35
CA GLY A 588 21.95 39.21 -3.72
C GLY A 588 23.39 39.77 -3.62
N MET A 589 24.18 39.32 -2.64
CA MET A 589 25.60 39.70 -2.55
C MET A 589 26.45 39.10 -3.67
N LEU A 590 26.21 37.82 -4.02
CA LEU A 590 26.90 37.15 -5.13
C LEU A 590 26.58 37.82 -6.47
N ALA A 591 25.30 38.11 -6.73
CA ALA A 591 24.87 38.86 -7.91
C ALA A 591 25.51 40.25 -7.98
N ALA A 592 25.53 40.99 -6.86
CA ALA A 592 26.18 42.30 -6.79
C ALA A 592 27.71 42.22 -7.05
N ALA A 593 28.36 41.15 -6.60
CA ALA A 593 29.80 40.94 -6.84
C ALA A 593 30.11 40.64 -8.31
N ARG A 594 29.18 40.00 -9.03
CA ARG A 594 29.25 39.79 -10.49
C ARG A 594 28.92 41.03 -11.32
N GLY A 595 28.34 42.05 -10.68
CA GLY A 595 27.86 43.26 -11.36
C GLY A 595 26.41 43.18 -11.83
N ASP A 596 25.68 42.12 -11.48
CA ASP A 596 24.28 41.90 -11.85
C ASP A 596 23.36 42.71 -10.91
N THR A 597 23.34 44.03 -11.08
CA THR A 597 22.63 44.94 -10.15
C THR A 597 21.12 44.71 -10.10
N ALA A 598 20.50 44.38 -11.23
CA ALA A 598 19.07 44.09 -11.29
C ALA A 598 18.67 42.86 -10.44
N ASP A 599 19.43 41.77 -10.56
CA ASP A 599 19.18 40.55 -9.78
C ASP A 599 19.51 40.75 -8.30
N ALA A 600 20.59 41.48 -8.00
CA ALA A 600 20.90 41.87 -6.63
C ALA A 600 19.77 42.68 -5.98
N ALA A 601 19.24 43.67 -6.71
CA ALA A 601 18.11 44.48 -6.24
C ALA A 601 16.85 43.65 -6.00
N ARG A 602 16.55 42.70 -6.90
CA ARG A 602 15.41 41.78 -6.75
C ARG A 602 15.52 40.99 -5.45
N TRP A 603 16.64 40.28 -5.25
CA TRP A 603 16.83 39.45 -4.06
C TRP A 603 16.88 40.24 -2.75
N TYR A 604 17.52 41.41 -2.74
CA TYR A 604 17.50 42.25 -1.56
C TYR A 604 16.11 42.80 -1.24
N ARG A 605 15.30 43.12 -2.25
CA ARG A 605 13.92 43.56 -2.08
C ARG A 605 13.05 42.46 -1.50
N GLU A 606 13.08 41.25 -2.06
CA GLU A 606 12.36 40.09 -1.51
C GLU A 606 12.73 39.83 -0.05
N ALA A 607 14.04 39.82 0.26
CA ALA A 607 14.49 39.66 1.63
C ALA A 607 13.97 40.76 2.55
N ALA A 608 14.02 42.03 2.11
CA ALA A 608 13.58 43.19 2.88
C ALA A 608 12.05 43.18 3.15
N GLU A 609 11.27 42.77 2.16
CA GLU A 609 9.82 42.62 2.24
C GLU A 609 9.44 41.50 3.20
N ALA A 610 10.16 40.38 3.18
CA ALA A 610 10.10 39.30 4.18
C ALA A 610 10.67 39.69 5.57
N GLY A 611 11.07 40.95 5.77
CA GLY A 611 11.50 41.48 7.06
C GLY A 611 12.99 41.35 7.37
N SER A 612 13.83 40.99 6.39
CA SER A 612 15.29 40.97 6.55
C SER A 612 15.85 42.39 6.66
N ARG A 613 16.34 42.74 7.85
CA ARG A 613 17.05 44.02 8.07
C ARG A 613 18.32 44.17 7.22
N ASN A 614 19.01 43.07 6.94
CA ASN A 614 20.20 43.05 6.08
C ASN A 614 19.82 43.23 4.61
N GLY A 615 18.71 42.63 4.16
CA GLY A 615 18.16 42.84 2.82
C GLY A 615 17.81 44.30 2.59
N ALA A 616 17.06 44.90 3.53
CA ALA A 616 16.69 46.31 3.46
C ALA A 616 17.93 47.24 3.46
N PHE A 617 18.95 46.93 4.25
CA PHE A 617 20.20 47.70 4.26
C PHE A 617 20.95 47.62 2.92
N ASN A 618 21.12 46.41 2.38
CA ASN A 618 21.85 46.18 1.14
C ASN A 618 21.12 46.74 -0.08
N LEU A 619 19.79 46.64 -0.13
CA LEU A 619 18.99 47.31 -1.16
C LEU A 619 19.20 48.82 -1.13
N GLY A 620 19.19 49.43 0.05
CA GLY A 620 19.46 50.86 0.19
C GLY A 620 20.88 51.25 -0.27
N LEU A 621 21.89 50.40 -0.01
CA LEU A 621 23.25 50.64 -0.54
C LEU A 621 23.31 50.60 -2.06
N LEU A 622 22.57 49.68 -2.69
CA LEU A 622 22.53 49.53 -4.14
C LEU A 622 21.79 50.70 -4.80
N LEU A 623 20.60 51.05 -4.31
CA LEU A 623 19.81 52.18 -4.80
C LEU A 623 20.55 53.52 -4.66
N ALA A 624 21.28 53.71 -3.57
CA ALA A 624 22.09 54.92 -3.38
C ALA A 624 23.24 55.03 -4.40
N ARG A 625 23.84 53.89 -4.80
CA ARG A 625 24.86 53.86 -5.86
C ARG A 625 24.27 54.20 -7.23
N GLU A 626 23.02 53.82 -7.46
CA GLU A 626 22.28 54.14 -8.69
C GLU A 626 21.70 55.57 -8.69
N GLY A 627 21.94 56.36 -7.63
CA GLY A 627 21.48 57.74 -7.50
C GLY A 627 20.06 57.91 -6.95
N ASN A 628 19.37 56.81 -6.61
CA ASN A 628 18.03 56.84 -6.02
C ASN A 628 18.10 57.01 -4.49
N GLU A 629 18.62 58.15 -4.02
CA GLU A 629 18.81 58.42 -2.59
C GLU A 629 17.49 58.44 -1.80
N ARG A 630 16.36 58.80 -2.44
CA ARG A 630 15.05 58.86 -1.77
C ARG A 630 14.56 57.48 -1.38
N GLU A 631 14.59 56.53 -2.32
CA GLU A 631 14.18 55.15 -2.04
C GLU A 631 15.19 54.46 -1.11
N ALA A 632 16.49 54.73 -1.28
CA ALA A 632 17.52 54.23 -0.37
C ALA A 632 17.26 54.62 1.09
N ALA A 633 16.85 55.87 1.35
CA ALA A 633 16.51 56.35 2.68
C ALA A 633 15.31 55.60 3.30
N LEU A 634 14.30 55.26 2.49
CA LEU A 634 13.14 54.48 2.97
C LEU A 634 13.56 53.08 3.44
N TRP A 635 14.39 52.40 2.64
CA TRP A 635 14.88 51.07 2.98
C TRP A 635 15.85 51.09 4.17
N TRP A 636 16.75 52.07 4.26
CA TRP A 636 17.58 52.25 5.45
C TRP A 636 16.75 52.57 6.70
N ALA A 637 15.68 53.36 6.60
CA ALA A 637 14.79 53.63 7.73
C ALA A 637 14.08 52.36 8.20
N ARG A 638 13.63 51.51 7.27
CA ARG A 638 13.08 50.18 7.59
C ARG A 638 14.12 49.29 8.29
N ALA A 639 15.34 49.22 7.75
CA ALA A 639 16.44 48.45 8.36
C ALA A 639 16.80 48.96 9.77
N ALA A 640 16.91 50.28 9.95
CA ALA A 640 17.25 50.90 11.24
C ALA A 640 16.16 50.68 12.29
N ARG A 641 14.87 50.78 11.92
CA ARG A 641 13.75 50.41 12.80
C ARG A 641 13.81 48.95 13.21
N ALA A 642 14.23 48.06 12.31
CA ALA A 642 14.49 46.64 12.58
C ALA A 642 15.85 46.38 13.28
N GLY A 643 16.49 47.40 13.86
CA GLY A 643 17.68 47.23 14.69
C GLY A 643 19.02 47.22 13.92
N HIS A 644 19.07 47.70 12.67
CA HIS A 644 20.31 47.71 11.88
C HIS A 644 21.13 49.01 12.06
N GLY A 645 22.12 49.01 12.95
CA GLY A 645 22.88 50.23 13.30
C GLY A 645 23.67 50.87 12.14
N ARG A 646 24.20 50.09 11.19
CA ARG A 646 24.85 50.65 9.98
C ARG A 646 23.87 51.42 9.09
N ALA A 647 22.59 51.04 9.09
CA ALA A 647 21.57 51.75 8.32
C ALA A 647 21.22 53.08 9.00
N ALA A 648 21.13 53.09 10.34
CA ALA A 648 20.97 54.32 11.11
C ALA A 648 22.12 55.31 10.86
N LEU A 649 23.38 54.84 10.82
CA LEU A 649 24.52 55.71 10.49
C LEU A 649 24.44 56.27 9.06
N ARG A 650 23.95 55.49 8.09
CA ARG A 650 23.74 56.00 6.71
C ARG A 650 22.70 57.10 6.65
N LEU A 651 21.60 56.97 7.40
CA LEU A 651 20.59 58.03 7.53
C LEU A 651 21.14 59.27 8.21
N ALA A 652 21.94 59.11 9.27
CA ALA A 652 22.57 60.23 9.96
C ALA A 652 23.48 61.05 9.02
N LEU A 653 24.30 60.37 8.21
CA LEU A 653 25.15 61.00 7.21
C LEU A 653 24.35 61.68 6.10
N LEU A 654 23.22 61.09 5.69
CA LEU A 654 22.33 61.68 4.69
C LEU A 654 21.64 62.95 5.21
N ALA A 655 21.10 62.90 6.43
CA ALA A 655 20.48 64.04 7.09
C ALA A 655 21.49 65.19 7.30
N ALA A 656 22.71 64.87 7.75
CA ALA A 656 23.79 65.85 7.88
C ALA A 656 24.10 66.54 6.54
N ARG A 657 24.19 65.78 5.44
CA ARG A 657 24.42 66.34 4.08
C ARG A 657 23.28 67.26 3.63
N ARG A 658 22.04 67.01 4.08
CA ARG A 658 20.86 67.82 3.76
C ARG A 658 20.66 69.02 4.70
N GLY A 659 21.50 69.18 5.72
CA GLY A 659 21.35 70.21 6.74
C GLY A 659 20.27 69.91 7.78
N GLU A 660 19.77 68.68 7.83
CA GLU A 660 18.73 68.21 8.77
C GLU A 660 19.39 67.79 10.10
N LEU A 661 20.07 68.73 10.78
CA LEU A 661 20.98 68.43 11.89
C LEU A 661 20.32 67.69 13.07
N THR A 662 19.07 68.03 13.40
CA THR A 662 18.33 67.40 14.51
C THR A 662 17.95 65.96 14.20
N GLU A 663 17.56 65.68 12.95
CA GLU A 663 17.31 64.32 12.47
C GLU A 663 18.62 63.52 12.40
N GLY A 664 19.71 64.16 11.95
CA GLY A 664 21.06 63.59 11.98
C GLY A 664 21.48 63.13 13.38
N GLN A 665 21.27 63.95 14.41
CA GLN A 665 21.57 63.56 15.80
C GLN A 665 20.74 62.37 16.29
N ARG A 666 19.44 62.33 15.96
CA ARG A 666 18.55 61.22 16.33
C ARG A 666 19.03 59.91 15.71
N TRP A 667 19.38 59.93 14.42
CA TRP A 667 19.92 58.76 13.74
C TRP A 667 21.31 58.36 14.26
N CYS A 668 22.17 59.31 14.63
CA CYS A 668 23.44 59.01 15.30
C CYS A 668 23.21 58.30 16.63
N ALA A 669 22.31 58.80 17.48
CA ALA A 669 21.98 58.16 18.76
C ALA A 669 21.50 56.72 18.55
N ARG A 670 20.63 56.51 17.56
CA ARG A 670 20.15 55.16 17.21
C ARG A 670 21.24 54.25 16.64
N ALA A 671 22.20 54.81 15.91
CA ALA A 671 23.36 54.06 15.40
C ALA A 671 24.35 53.69 16.50
N VAL A 672 24.51 54.50 17.55
CA VAL A 672 25.29 54.18 18.75
C VAL A 672 24.67 52.99 19.49
N GLU A 673 23.35 53.01 19.66
CA GLU A 673 22.61 51.97 20.38
C GLU A 673 22.62 50.61 19.63
N LEU A 674 22.44 50.65 18.31
CA LEU A 674 22.22 49.45 17.49
C LEU A 674 23.47 48.94 16.75
N GLY A 675 24.51 49.76 16.65
CA GLY A 675 25.67 49.49 15.81
C GLY A 675 26.73 48.63 16.48
N PRO A 676 27.54 47.88 15.70
CA PRO A 676 28.79 47.34 16.23
C PRO A 676 29.73 48.47 16.67
N ALA A 677 30.72 48.15 17.51
CA ALA A 677 31.59 49.13 18.18
C ALA A 677 32.11 50.24 17.26
N GLU A 678 32.66 49.88 16.09
CA GLU A 678 33.18 50.84 15.10
C GLU A 678 32.12 51.82 14.57
N VAL A 679 30.89 51.34 14.37
CA VAL A 679 29.76 52.13 13.89
C VAL A 679 29.26 53.04 14.99
N ALA A 680 29.20 52.54 16.21
CA ALA A 680 28.80 53.33 17.38
C ALA A 680 29.80 54.46 17.65
N GLU A 681 31.10 54.18 17.58
CA GLU A 681 32.16 55.17 17.77
C GLU A 681 32.10 56.27 16.70
N ARG A 682 31.93 55.87 15.43
CA ARG A 682 31.79 56.82 14.32
C ARG A 682 30.51 57.65 14.42
N ALA A 683 29.41 57.04 14.85
CA ALA A 683 28.14 57.72 15.06
C ALA A 683 28.21 58.71 16.23
N ALA A 684 28.92 58.36 17.31
CA ALA A 684 29.13 59.24 18.47
C ALA A 684 29.91 60.50 18.06
N ARG A 685 31.03 60.35 17.34
CA ARG A 685 31.78 61.51 16.82
C ARG A 685 30.92 62.42 15.93
N LEU A 686 30.14 61.83 15.02
CA LEU A 686 29.26 62.60 14.15
C LEU A 686 28.17 63.33 14.96
N ARG A 687 27.62 62.68 15.98
CA ARG A 687 26.62 63.29 16.87
C ARG A 687 27.18 64.54 17.57
N ASP A 688 28.41 64.46 18.06
CA ASP A 688 29.04 65.55 18.81
C ASP A 688 29.35 66.75 17.89
N VAL A 689 29.79 66.49 16.66
CA VAL A 689 29.95 67.53 15.63
C VAL A 689 28.61 68.21 15.31
N LEU A 690 27.57 67.42 15.04
CA LEU A 690 26.23 67.95 14.76
C LEU A 690 25.65 68.73 15.96
N HIS A 691 26.02 68.35 17.19
CA HIS A 691 25.65 69.09 18.40
C HIS A 691 26.31 70.45 18.48
N GLN A 692 27.62 70.51 18.23
CA GLN A 692 28.33 71.78 18.18
C GLN A 692 27.73 72.72 17.12
N GLU A 693 27.42 72.20 15.93
CA GLU A 693 26.80 73.00 14.85
C GLU A 693 25.36 73.45 15.15
N LEU A 694 24.59 72.69 15.95
CA LEU A 694 23.24 73.09 16.36
C LEU A 694 23.25 74.15 17.48
N THR A 695 24.31 74.18 18.28
CA THR A 695 24.47 75.11 19.41
C THR A 695 25.23 76.39 19.06
N ALA A 696 25.91 76.41 17.91
CA ALA A 696 26.54 77.58 17.32
C ALA A 696 25.53 78.41 16.53
#